data_AF-A0A0K0XZ87-F1
#
_entry.id   AF-A0A0K0XZ87-F1
#
_cell.length_a   1.000
_cell.length_b   1.000
_cell.length_c   1.000
_cell.angle_alpha   90.00
_cell.angle_beta   90.00
_cell.angle_gamma   90.00
#
_symmetry.space_group_name_H-M   'P 1'
#
loop_
_entity.id
_entity.type
_entity.pdbx_description
1 polymer ?
#
loop_
_entity_poly.entity_id
_entity_poly.type
_entity_poly.pdbx_seq_one_letter_code
_entity_poly.pdbx_strand_id
1 'polypeptide(L)'
;MDFKRIFLYSVLTFAALLAAIWFGGRSYLAGSLMPMHGELDLPGLDRPVEILFDARGIPRVYAEQDADALHALGWLHAAERGFQMELLRRVASGRIAEMIGASGLDSDRLHRRYGFARRVAEERIPLSPDTESLLEAYVAGINARLESDQALPPGFLLTGIDPEPWTRDDVLTLAYYQTWYPGTLVQRLAEAWRATAEAFGPEASDWLDELPRWGVPSVPASRMTEASNTWVVAPERSDSGAALHASDPHLDYTLAPGLWYAAGLHSNENLDVVGVTAPGLPFVAMGHNGRIAFAFTVAPVDLFEIYHFELDPERPSHLLGPEGPIELIERRESFRARGQDDPIVEAQLWTELGPASHLEDGRVEVLHWAGFRLPLENLIEHGLAINRAEKFDDFRRAAADMGALSVNWSYSDARGHIGYVQSTPIPRRQHDHFYTSLDGADPSHHWAGFVEPMDRPHALDPEQGWLANANNHAAIDTPWPMPGYYKHLRMRRAVAWLSSKASFDRQDMHAMQMDRVSERARVWAPWLAELAAAEGELELARALSSWDGEMAPDSRLAGLFAHWWQRLSHRLFENGPLDDWRHGRTLLDDWLQHPPEQFALHGLDRETAGRQALRDVLDFGIRPLGEIQTLTLRHPLAVSAPLDAWLDLSRGPLPVGSGPGALNVTYHAFDEIDQTLDARGGASMRFVMDWAEPDDFTLNLTLGQSGHPLSPHFDDQLEDFLDGRPWVVPFSREAVEARAVSRLVLR
;
A
#
# COMPACT_ATOMS: atom_id res chain seq x y z
N MET A 1 18.07 62.75 0.28
CA MET A 1 18.57 61.40 -0.05
C MET A 1 17.91 61.02 -1.37
N ASP A 2 18.69 60.70 -2.40
CA ASP A 2 18.17 60.43 -3.76
C ASP A 2 17.28 59.18 -3.73
N PHE A 3 16.05 59.28 -4.27
CA PHE A 3 15.09 58.17 -4.36
C PHE A 3 15.72 56.91 -4.95
N LYS A 4 16.64 57.06 -5.91
CA LYS A 4 17.39 55.94 -6.49
C LYS A 4 18.24 55.19 -5.48
N ARG A 5 18.85 55.89 -4.52
CA ARG A 5 19.64 55.26 -3.45
C ARG A 5 18.76 54.54 -2.45
N ILE A 6 17.64 55.16 -2.03
CA ILE A 6 16.67 54.51 -1.14
C ILE A 6 16.12 53.24 -1.79
N PHE A 7 15.67 53.33 -3.04
CA PHE A 7 15.16 52.18 -3.79
C PHE A 7 16.22 51.06 -3.92
N LEU A 8 17.46 51.41 -4.28
CA LEU A 8 18.56 50.43 -4.37
C LEU A 8 18.84 49.77 -3.01
N TYR A 9 18.89 50.52 -1.91
CA TYR A 9 19.11 49.94 -0.58
C TYR A 9 17.93 49.07 -0.14
N SER A 10 16.69 49.45 -0.44
CA SER A 10 15.52 48.62 -0.17
C SER A 10 15.57 47.31 -0.95
N VAL A 11 15.94 47.33 -2.24
CA VAL A 11 16.09 46.13 -3.06
C VAL A 11 17.22 45.24 -2.55
N LEU A 12 18.39 45.81 -2.23
CA LEU A 12 19.52 45.05 -1.67
C LEU A 12 19.19 44.43 -0.31
N THR A 13 18.49 45.18 0.55
CA THR A 13 18.05 44.69 1.87
C THR A 13 17.03 43.57 1.71
N PHE A 14 16.05 43.74 0.82
CA PHE A 14 15.07 42.70 0.52
C PHE A 14 15.74 41.44 -0.05
N ALA A 15 16.67 41.58 -1.00
CA ALA A 15 17.45 40.47 -1.55
C ALA A 15 18.30 39.78 -0.47
N ALA A 16 18.92 40.53 0.44
CA ALA A 16 19.70 39.98 1.54
C ALA A 16 18.81 39.22 2.55
N LEU A 17 17.61 39.72 2.85
CA LEU A 17 16.64 39.03 3.70
C LEU A 17 16.13 37.75 3.05
N LEU A 18 15.81 37.78 1.76
CA LEU A 18 15.44 36.59 1.01
C LEU A 18 16.58 35.56 0.99
N ALA A 19 17.82 35.99 0.78
CA ALA A 19 18.98 35.10 0.85
C ALA A 19 19.16 34.53 2.27
N ALA A 20 18.99 35.35 3.32
CA ALA A 20 19.08 34.88 4.70
C ALA A 20 17.97 33.86 5.03
N ILE A 21 16.73 34.07 4.56
CA ILE A 21 15.63 33.10 4.71
C ILE A 21 15.94 31.83 3.91
N TRP A 22 16.41 31.96 2.67
CA TRP A 22 16.70 30.82 1.79
C TRP A 22 17.82 29.93 2.34
N PHE A 23 18.98 30.52 2.66
CA PHE A 23 20.15 29.77 3.13
C PHE A 23 20.06 29.45 4.62
N GLY A 24 19.60 30.39 5.44
CA GLY A 24 19.40 30.19 6.88
C GLY A 24 18.29 29.18 7.17
N GLY A 25 17.17 29.25 6.45
CA GLY A 25 16.08 28.28 6.55
C GLY A 25 16.52 26.86 6.17
N ARG A 26 17.22 26.68 5.03
CA ARG A 26 17.75 25.36 4.66
C ARG A 26 18.78 24.83 5.66
N SER A 27 19.64 25.70 6.20
CA SER A 27 20.63 25.29 7.20
C SER A 27 19.96 24.87 8.52
N TYR A 28 18.90 25.58 8.92
CA TYR A 28 18.11 25.22 10.09
C TYR A 28 17.40 23.88 9.90
N LEU A 29 16.74 23.67 8.76
CA LEU A 29 16.09 22.40 8.42
C LEU A 29 17.11 21.25 8.26
N ALA A 30 18.32 21.51 7.79
CA ALA A 30 19.38 20.51 7.74
C ALA A 30 19.82 20.07 9.15
N GLY A 31 19.55 20.87 10.19
CA GLY A 31 19.81 20.51 11.58
C GLY A 31 18.91 19.40 12.13
N SER A 32 17.80 19.04 11.45
CA SER A 32 16.96 17.89 11.79
C SER A 32 17.36 16.59 11.08
N LEU A 33 18.42 16.60 10.27
CA LEU A 33 18.94 15.39 9.64
C LEU A 33 19.46 14.42 10.70
N MET A 34 19.13 13.15 10.53
CA MET A 34 19.62 12.09 11.38
C MET A 34 21.16 11.98 11.27
N PRO A 35 21.89 11.89 12.39
CA PRO A 35 23.32 11.58 12.33
C PRO A 35 23.52 10.14 11.85
N MET A 36 24.44 9.93 10.91
CA MET A 36 24.85 8.59 10.44
C MET A 36 26.27 8.20 10.87
N HIS A 37 26.93 9.07 11.63
CA HIS A 37 28.32 8.90 12.06
C HIS A 37 28.49 9.24 13.54
N GLY A 38 29.45 8.58 14.18
CA GLY A 38 29.93 8.95 15.51
C GLY A 38 29.17 8.22 16.61
N GLU A 39 28.98 8.90 17.74
CA GLU A 39 28.34 8.36 18.93
C GLU A 39 27.20 9.28 19.34
N LEU A 40 26.06 8.71 19.72
CA LEU A 40 24.88 9.42 20.20
C LEU A 40 24.35 8.73 21.46
N ASP A 41 24.13 9.49 22.52
CA ASP A 41 23.47 8.96 23.72
C ASP A 41 21.97 8.82 23.42
N LEU A 42 21.44 7.59 23.50
CA LEU A 42 20.04 7.28 23.28
C LEU A 42 19.44 6.74 24.60
N PRO A 43 18.68 7.57 25.33
CA PRO A 43 18.11 7.17 26.62
C PRO A 43 17.25 5.90 26.53
N GLY A 44 17.46 4.97 27.46
CA GLY A 44 16.64 3.76 27.58
C GLY A 44 17.20 2.54 26.83
N LEU A 45 18.42 2.62 26.29
CA LEU A 45 19.19 1.43 25.91
C LEU A 45 19.80 0.76 27.16
N ASP A 46 19.77 -0.56 27.19
CA ASP A 46 20.47 -1.36 28.21
C ASP A 46 21.92 -1.64 27.81
N ARG A 47 22.16 -1.80 26.50
CA ARG A 47 23.49 -2.00 25.90
C ARG A 47 23.69 -1.10 24.68
N PRO A 48 24.95 -0.72 24.37
CA PRO A 48 25.23 0.02 23.16
C PRO A 48 24.78 -0.71 21.89
N VAL A 49 24.29 0.05 20.91
CA VAL A 49 23.87 -0.46 19.59
C VAL A 49 24.76 0.13 18.50
N GLU A 50 25.30 -0.71 17.63
CA GLU A 50 26.07 -0.28 16.46
C GLU A 50 25.17 -0.27 15.22
N ILE A 51 25.22 0.81 14.44
CA ILE A 51 24.51 0.92 13.17
C ILE A 51 25.51 1.19 12.06
N LEU A 52 25.57 0.29 11.09
CA LEU A 52 26.32 0.46 9.85
C LEU A 52 25.36 0.87 8.73
N PHE A 53 25.70 1.91 7.97
CA PHE A 53 24.89 2.31 6.82
C PHE A 53 25.66 2.08 5.52
N ASP A 54 24.96 1.58 4.51
CA ASP A 54 25.49 1.47 3.15
C ASP A 54 25.38 2.80 2.39
N ALA A 55 25.83 2.80 1.12
CA ALA A 55 25.80 3.99 0.27
C ALA A 55 24.38 4.50 -0.10
N ARG A 56 23.32 3.75 0.22
CA ARG A 56 21.90 4.15 0.07
C ARG A 56 21.25 4.51 1.40
N GLY A 57 22.04 4.58 2.47
CA GLY A 57 21.59 4.89 3.81
C GLY A 57 20.81 3.76 4.49
N ILE A 58 20.85 2.53 3.97
CA ILE A 58 20.13 1.41 4.57
C ILE A 58 20.87 0.96 5.84
N PRO A 59 20.26 1.04 7.03
CA PRO A 59 20.89 0.65 8.29
C PRO A 59 21.01 -0.87 8.47
N ARG A 60 22.09 -1.28 9.13
CA ARG A 60 22.30 -2.60 9.74
C ARG A 60 22.55 -2.39 11.23
N VAL A 61 21.56 -2.72 12.03
CA VAL A 61 21.54 -2.56 13.49
C VAL A 61 22.12 -3.82 14.11
N TYR A 62 23.18 -3.67 14.90
CA TYR A 62 23.82 -4.71 15.68
C TYR A 62 23.66 -4.41 17.17
N ALA A 63 22.95 -5.27 17.90
CA ALA A 63 22.67 -5.13 19.32
C ALA A 63 23.03 -6.41 20.09
N GLU A 64 23.15 -6.32 21.41
CA GLU A 64 23.27 -7.53 22.24
C GLU A 64 21.90 -8.19 22.47
N GLN A 65 20.83 -7.39 22.58
CA GLN A 65 19.48 -7.84 22.92
C GLN A 65 18.46 -7.41 21.85
N ASP A 66 17.39 -8.19 21.69
CA ASP A 66 16.30 -7.89 20.75
C ASP A 66 15.62 -6.54 21.09
N ALA A 67 15.47 -6.24 22.38
CA ALA A 67 14.87 -4.99 22.86
C ALA A 67 15.68 -3.74 22.43
N ASP A 68 17.01 -3.77 22.58
CA ASP A 68 17.89 -2.68 22.15
C ASP A 68 17.85 -2.49 20.62
N ALA A 69 17.76 -3.59 19.85
CA ALA A 69 17.61 -3.53 18.40
C ALA A 69 16.28 -2.85 17.98
N LEU A 70 15.17 -3.19 18.64
CA LEU A 70 13.87 -2.59 18.36
C LEU A 70 13.77 -1.15 18.88
N HIS A 71 14.42 -0.81 19.99
CA HIS A 71 14.59 0.56 20.45
C HIS A 71 15.28 1.39 19.36
N ALA A 72 16.42 0.91 18.84
CA ALA A 72 17.12 1.59 17.74
C ALA A 72 16.25 1.70 16.47
N LEU A 73 15.47 0.67 16.12
CA LEU A 73 14.53 0.72 15.00
C LEU A 73 13.46 1.81 15.20
N GLY A 74 12.89 1.92 16.40
CA GLY A 74 11.91 2.97 16.73
C GLY A 74 12.49 4.37 16.59
N TRP A 75 13.73 4.56 17.06
CA TRP A 75 14.47 5.81 16.88
C TRP A 75 14.73 6.14 15.41
N LEU A 76 15.19 5.16 14.62
CA LEU A 76 15.42 5.29 13.17
C LEU A 76 14.13 5.67 12.43
N HIS A 77 13.02 4.97 12.71
CA HIS A 77 11.72 5.27 12.12
C HIS A 77 11.28 6.70 12.45
N ALA A 78 11.39 7.14 13.71
CA ALA A 78 11.03 8.50 14.10
C ALA A 78 11.95 9.56 13.47
N ALA A 79 13.25 9.28 13.38
CA ALA A 79 14.24 10.22 12.84
C ALA A 79 14.08 10.43 11.33
N GLU A 80 13.83 9.35 10.59
CA GLU A 80 13.73 9.38 9.13
C GLU A 80 12.29 9.61 8.64
N ARG A 81 11.29 9.07 9.35
CA ARG A 81 9.89 8.95 8.92
C ARG A 81 8.87 9.53 9.92
N GLY A 82 9.31 10.28 10.93
CA GLY A 82 8.43 10.74 12.02
C GLY A 82 7.17 11.49 11.57
N PHE A 83 7.26 12.37 10.58
CA PHE A 83 6.07 13.08 10.07
C PHE A 83 5.11 12.16 9.29
N GLN A 84 5.66 11.17 8.57
CA GLN A 84 4.87 10.13 7.90
C GLN A 84 4.12 9.27 8.91
N MET A 85 4.79 8.90 9.99
CA MET A 85 4.18 8.16 11.10
C MET A 85 3.07 8.98 11.78
N GLU A 86 3.26 10.29 11.97
CA GLU A 86 2.23 11.17 12.55
C GLU A 86 0.95 11.21 11.70
N LEU A 87 1.11 11.36 10.38
CA LEU A 87 -0.01 11.32 9.44
C LEU A 87 -0.76 10.00 9.51
N LEU A 88 -0.04 8.88 9.46
CA LEU A 88 -0.62 7.54 9.58
C LEU A 88 -1.39 7.36 10.89
N ARG A 89 -0.80 7.78 12.01
CA ARG A 89 -1.43 7.72 13.35
C ARG A 89 -2.72 8.50 13.39
N ARG A 90 -2.75 9.72 12.84
CA ARG A 90 -3.95 10.58 12.82
C ARG A 90 -5.05 10.02 11.92
N VAL A 91 -4.71 9.45 10.77
CA VAL A 91 -5.69 8.79 9.90
C VAL A 91 -6.30 7.58 10.61
N ALA A 92 -5.48 6.66 11.10
CA ALA A 92 -5.94 5.43 11.76
C ALA A 92 -6.78 5.70 13.02
N SER A 93 -6.44 6.77 13.77
CA SER A 93 -7.19 7.20 14.95
C SER A 93 -8.39 8.10 14.65
N GLY A 94 -8.61 8.50 13.40
CA GLY A 94 -9.65 9.47 13.02
C GLY A 94 -9.47 10.81 13.73
N ARG A 95 -8.30 11.43 13.55
CA ARG A 95 -7.87 12.75 14.08
C ARG A 95 -7.13 13.60 13.04
N ILE A 96 -7.26 13.32 11.74
CA ILE A 96 -6.57 14.09 10.70
C ILE A 96 -7.14 15.50 10.57
N ALA A 97 -8.42 15.73 10.90
CA ALA A 97 -9.03 17.05 10.87
C ALA A 97 -8.39 18.03 11.86
N GLU A 98 -7.84 17.54 12.97
CA GLU A 98 -7.06 18.35 13.91
C GLU A 98 -5.84 19.00 13.25
N MET A 99 -5.34 18.37 12.18
CA MET A 99 -4.18 18.81 11.41
C MET A 99 -4.57 19.61 10.17
N ILE A 100 -5.48 19.10 9.34
CA ILE A 100 -5.82 19.72 8.04
C ILE A 100 -7.11 20.54 8.04
N GLY A 101 -7.87 20.57 9.13
CA GLY A 101 -9.13 21.32 9.24
C GLY A 101 -10.35 20.53 8.77
N ALA A 102 -11.41 21.26 8.38
CA ALA A 102 -12.71 20.68 8.03
C ALA A 102 -12.64 19.64 6.90
N SER A 103 -11.68 19.79 5.99
CA SER A 103 -11.37 18.86 4.90
C SER A 103 -11.02 17.44 5.38
N GLY A 104 -10.54 17.29 6.62
CA GLY A 104 -10.25 15.99 7.22
C GLY A 104 -11.41 15.34 7.96
N LEU A 105 -12.54 16.04 8.16
CA LEU A 105 -13.62 15.58 9.03
C LEU A 105 -14.28 14.31 8.53
N ASP A 106 -14.45 14.17 7.22
CA ASP A 106 -15.07 12.95 6.69
C ASP A 106 -14.18 11.75 6.98
N SER A 107 -12.84 11.90 6.84
CA SER A 107 -11.89 10.82 7.16
C SER A 107 -12.04 10.43 8.62
N ASP A 108 -12.09 11.42 9.51
CA ASP A 108 -12.22 11.17 10.93
C ASP A 108 -13.54 10.48 11.26
N ARG A 109 -14.66 10.93 10.69
CA ARG A 109 -15.99 10.31 10.86
C ARG A 109 -15.96 8.84 10.46
N LEU A 110 -15.38 8.53 9.30
CA LEU A 110 -15.27 7.16 8.79
C LEU A 110 -14.45 6.27 9.72
N HIS A 111 -13.27 6.71 10.13
CA HIS A 111 -12.38 5.91 10.98
C HIS A 111 -12.93 5.75 12.41
N ARG A 112 -13.62 6.77 12.96
CA ARG A 112 -14.37 6.67 14.22
C ARG A 112 -15.60 5.75 14.10
N ARG A 113 -16.23 5.74 12.92
CA ARG A 113 -17.32 4.82 12.58
C ARG A 113 -16.86 3.37 12.55
N TYR A 114 -15.61 3.06 12.20
CA TYR A 114 -15.07 1.68 12.33
C TYR A 114 -14.42 1.42 13.70
N GLY A 115 -13.98 2.48 14.38
CA GLY A 115 -13.56 2.40 15.77
C GLY A 115 -12.24 1.69 16.02
N PHE A 116 -11.25 1.81 15.11
CA PHE A 116 -9.94 1.17 15.28
C PHE A 116 -9.27 1.52 16.62
N ALA A 117 -9.01 2.81 16.84
CA ALA A 117 -8.43 3.30 18.09
C ALA A 117 -9.33 3.02 19.30
N ARG A 118 -10.67 3.10 19.12
CA ARG A 118 -11.62 2.84 20.20
C ARG A 118 -11.53 1.40 20.69
N ARG A 119 -11.48 0.42 19.77
CA ARG A 119 -11.40 -0.99 20.13
C ARG A 119 -10.11 -1.29 20.89
N VAL A 120 -8.97 -0.80 20.41
CA VAL A 120 -7.67 -0.98 21.08
C VAL A 120 -7.72 -0.44 22.51
N ALA A 121 -8.26 0.76 22.70
CA ALA A 121 -8.37 1.41 24.01
C ALA A 121 -9.37 0.71 24.96
N GLU A 122 -10.52 0.27 24.45
CA GLU A 122 -11.59 -0.36 25.25
C GLU A 122 -11.26 -1.81 25.63
N GLU A 123 -10.69 -2.60 24.70
CA GLU A 123 -10.43 -4.03 24.91
C GLU A 123 -9.12 -4.32 25.65
N ARG A 124 -8.17 -3.36 25.70
CA ARG A 124 -6.84 -3.53 26.32
C ARG A 124 -6.15 -4.81 25.83
N ILE A 125 -5.82 -4.81 24.54
CA ILE A 125 -5.31 -5.96 23.80
C ILE A 125 -4.16 -6.64 24.56
N PRO A 126 -4.28 -7.93 24.95
CA PRO A 126 -3.26 -8.64 25.69
C PRO A 126 -2.15 -9.12 24.73
N LEU A 127 -0.90 -8.78 25.05
CA LEU A 127 0.28 -9.32 24.37
C LEU A 127 1.02 -10.29 25.30
N SER A 128 1.75 -11.23 24.72
CA SER A 128 2.72 -12.05 25.47
C SER A 128 3.74 -11.14 26.17
N PRO A 129 4.30 -11.54 27.34
CA PRO A 129 5.29 -10.71 28.04
C PRO A 129 6.53 -10.35 27.19
N ASP A 130 6.96 -11.26 26.32
CA ASP A 130 8.06 -11.01 25.37
C ASP A 130 7.66 -9.92 24.36
N THR A 131 6.50 -10.08 23.71
CA THR A 131 5.99 -9.13 22.74
C THR A 131 5.73 -7.75 23.35
N GLU A 132 5.15 -7.67 24.55
CA GLU A 132 4.92 -6.39 25.24
C GLU A 132 6.25 -5.69 25.50
N SER A 133 7.26 -6.39 26.01
CA SER A 133 8.59 -5.82 26.27
C SER A 133 9.26 -5.29 25.01
N LEU A 134 9.16 -6.01 23.89
CA LEU A 134 9.72 -5.62 22.60
C LEU A 134 8.99 -4.42 21.99
N LEU A 135 7.67 -4.39 22.12
CA LEU A 135 6.84 -3.28 21.68
C LEU A 135 7.12 -2.00 22.49
N GLU A 136 7.25 -2.12 23.81
CA GLU A 136 7.61 -1.01 24.70
C GLU A 136 8.99 -0.44 24.35
N ALA A 137 9.98 -1.30 24.07
CA ALA A 137 11.31 -0.87 23.65
C ALA A 137 11.26 -0.08 22.32
N TYR A 138 10.50 -0.58 21.34
CA TYR A 138 10.28 0.13 20.08
C TYR A 138 9.62 1.50 20.27
N VAL A 139 8.57 1.59 21.10
CA VAL A 139 7.89 2.86 21.42
C VAL A 139 8.83 3.82 22.16
N ALA A 140 9.64 3.32 23.09
CA ALA A 140 10.64 4.11 23.80
C ALA A 140 11.63 4.77 22.83
N GLY A 141 12.09 4.05 21.80
CA GLY A 141 12.95 4.60 20.75
C GLY A 141 12.31 5.70 19.93
N ILE A 142 11.03 5.55 19.56
CA ILE A 142 10.27 6.60 18.90
C ILE A 142 10.25 7.87 19.77
N ASN A 143 9.87 7.71 21.03
CA ASN A 143 9.73 8.84 21.96
C ASN A 143 11.08 9.50 22.27
N ALA A 144 12.15 8.71 22.41
CA ALA A 144 13.49 9.23 22.62
C ALA A 144 13.93 10.18 21.49
N ARG A 145 13.52 9.93 20.23
CA ARG A 145 13.75 10.87 19.12
C ARG A 145 12.85 12.10 19.20
N LEU A 146 11.55 11.91 19.45
CA LEU A 146 10.57 12.99 19.45
C LEU A 146 10.76 13.99 20.61
N GLU A 147 11.27 13.51 21.75
CA GLU A 147 11.50 14.29 22.97
C GLU A 147 12.93 14.87 23.06
N SER A 148 13.81 14.54 22.13
CA SER A 148 15.20 15.03 22.11
C SER A 148 15.30 16.53 21.79
N ASP A 149 16.45 17.14 22.14
CA ASP A 149 16.78 18.52 21.77
C ASP A 149 17.08 18.71 20.26
N GLN A 150 17.06 17.63 19.46
CA GLN A 150 17.24 17.72 18.02
C GLN A 150 16.01 18.36 17.36
N ALA A 151 16.24 19.23 16.38
CA ALA A 151 15.15 19.84 15.63
C ALA A 151 14.22 18.77 15.03
N LEU A 152 12.91 19.05 15.08
CA LEU A 152 11.92 18.17 14.46
C LEU A 152 12.05 18.21 12.93
N PRO A 153 11.74 17.10 12.24
CA PRO A 153 11.71 17.05 10.78
C PRO A 153 10.88 18.21 10.17
N PRO A 154 11.20 18.66 8.94
CA PRO A 154 10.56 19.81 8.30
C PRO A 154 9.04 19.77 8.28
N GLY A 155 8.44 18.58 8.21
CA GLY A 155 6.99 18.40 8.20
C GLY A 155 6.30 18.95 9.44
N PHE A 156 6.82 18.69 10.63
CA PHE A 156 6.27 19.22 11.89
C PHE A 156 6.41 20.74 11.97
N LEU A 157 7.59 21.26 11.61
CA LEU A 157 7.89 22.69 11.65
C LEU A 157 7.01 23.51 10.69
N LEU A 158 6.79 23.01 9.47
CA LEU A 158 6.02 23.73 8.45
C LEU A 158 4.50 23.66 8.68
N THR A 159 4.02 22.58 9.29
CA THR A 159 2.60 22.44 9.65
C THR A 159 2.26 23.06 11.00
N GLY A 160 3.27 23.32 11.84
CA GLY A 160 3.11 23.84 13.20
C GLY A 160 2.51 22.82 14.16
N ILE A 161 2.77 21.53 13.92
CA ILE A 161 2.26 20.42 14.72
C ILE A 161 3.35 19.97 15.68
N ASP A 162 3.01 19.96 16.96
CA ASP A 162 3.84 19.33 17.98
C ASP A 162 3.47 17.84 18.07
N PRO A 163 4.45 16.91 17.94
CA PRO A 163 4.17 15.49 18.02
C PRO A 163 3.77 15.07 19.44
N GLU A 164 2.67 14.33 19.57
CA GLU A 164 2.30 13.68 20.84
C GLU A 164 3.19 12.43 21.06
N PRO A 165 3.58 12.11 22.31
CA PRO A 165 4.28 10.85 22.60
C PRO A 165 3.50 9.65 22.07
N TRP A 166 4.23 8.68 21.53
CA TRP A 166 3.69 7.41 21.06
C TRP A 166 3.46 6.47 22.23
N THR A 167 2.42 5.66 22.09
CA THR A 167 2.03 4.63 23.05
C THR A 167 1.96 3.27 22.36
N ARG A 168 1.87 2.19 23.15
CA ARG A 168 1.62 0.85 22.59
C ARG A 168 0.34 0.82 21.76
N ASP A 169 -0.68 1.57 22.19
CA ASP A 169 -1.99 1.60 21.55
C ASP A 169 -1.93 2.26 20.18
N ASP A 170 -1.01 3.20 19.94
CA ASP A 170 -0.79 3.77 18.62
C ASP A 170 -0.27 2.72 17.64
N VAL A 171 0.69 1.90 18.07
CA VAL A 171 1.23 0.80 17.25
C VAL A 171 0.16 -0.26 16.99
N LEU A 172 -0.60 -0.66 18.02
CA LEU A 172 -1.69 -1.62 17.87
C LEU A 172 -2.82 -1.06 17.00
N THR A 173 -3.10 0.24 17.06
CA THR A 173 -4.08 0.91 16.20
C THR A 173 -3.63 0.87 14.75
N LEU A 174 -2.35 1.14 14.46
CA LEU A 174 -1.80 1.02 13.11
C LEU A 174 -1.82 -0.41 12.60
N ALA A 175 -1.44 -1.37 13.44
CA ALA A 175 -1.49 -2.80 13.11
C ALA A 175 -2.93 -3.22 12.78
N TYR A 176 -3.90 -2.88 13.64
CA TYR A 176 -5.30 -3.18 13.40
C TYR A 176 -5.82 -2.49 12.13
N TYR A 177 -5.49 -1.23 11.94
CA TYR A 177 -5.87 -0.47 10.75
C TYR A 177 -5.33 -1.11 9.47
N GLN A 178 -4.12 -1.67 9.47
CA GLN A 178 -3.60 -2.39 8.31
C GLN A 178 -4.42 -3.64 7.95
N THR A 179 -5.12 -4.25 8.92
CA THR A 179 -6.01 -5.38 8.63
C THR A 179 -7.29 -4.95 7.91
N TRP A 180 -7.66 -3.66 8.00
CA TRP A 180 -8.75 -3.05 7.24
C TRP A 180 -8.33 -2.89 5.78
N TYR A 181 -8.33 -4.01 5.05
CA TYR A 181 -7.77 -4.17 3.72
C TYR A 181 -6.29 -3.76 3.62
N PRO A 182 -5.35 -4.70 3.37
CA PRO A 182 -3.91 -4.41 3.46
C PRO A 182 -3.35 -3.30 2.55
N GLY A 183 -4.04 -2.94 1.45
CA GLY A 183 -3.66 -1.81 0.59
C GLY A 183 -4.16 -0.44 1.09
N THR A 184 -5.17 -0.42 1.95
CA THR A 184 -5.83 0.81 2.42
C THR A 184 -4.89 1.67 3.24
N LEU A 185 -3.94 1.10 4.00
CA LEU A 185 -2.95 1.89 4.73
C LEU A 185 -2.19 2.86 3.82
N VAL A 186 -1.70 2.39 2.66
CA VAL A 186 -0.91 3.23 1.74
C VAL A 186 -1.78 4.16 0.92
N GLN A 187 -2.96 3.69 0.49
CA GLN A 187 -3.93 4.55 -0.19
C GLN A 187 -4.35 5.73 0.67
N ARG A 188 -4.71 5.47 1.94
CA ARG A 188 -5.16 6.50 2.87
C ARG A 188 -4.01 7.38 3.36
N LEU A 189 -2.80 6.83 3.46
CA LEU A 189 -1.61 7.65 3.60
C LEU A 189 -1.47 8.60 2.42
N ALA A 190 -1.56 8.13 1.17
CA ALA A 190 -1.44 8.97 -0.02
C ALA A 190 -2.51 10.04 -0.11
N GLU A 191 -3.74 9.72 0.27
CA GLU A 191 -4.82 10.70 0.41
C GLU A 191 -4.51 11.75 1.47
N ALA A 192 -4.12 11.34 2.68
CA ALA A 192 -3.76 12.27 3.75
C ALA A 192 -2.53 13.12 3.39
N TRP A 193 -1.57 12.55 2.65
CA TRP A 193 -0.38 13.20 2.10
C TRP A 193 -0.78 14.34 1.16
N ARG A 194 -1.71 14.08 0.25
CA ARG A 194 -2.22 15.06 -0.72
C ARG A 194 -3.10 16.12 -0.06
N ALA A 195 -4.03 15.72 0.81
CA ALA A 195 -4.90 16.64 1.53
C ALA A 195 -4.11 17.57 2.46
N THR A 196 -3.03 17.08 3.06
CA THR A 196 -2.07 17.92 3.78
C THR A 196 -1.40 18.92 2.83
N ALA A 197 -0.98 18.50 1.64
CA ALA A 197 -0.41 19.43 0.67
C ALA A 197 -1.37 20.55 0.27
N GLU A 198 -2.65 20.24 0.12
CA GLU A 198 -3.71 21.18 -0.26
C GLU A 198 -4.06 22.15 0.87
N ALA A 199 -4.24 21.67 2.10
CA ALA A 199 -4.65 22.49 3.24
C ALA A 199 -3.64 23.60 3.60
N PHE A 200 -2.37 23.43 3.22
CA PHE A 200 -1.32 24.42 3.44
C PHE A 200 -0.89 25.15 2.14
N GLY A 201 -1.57 24.92 1.01
CA GLY A 201 -1.33 25.51 -0.32
C GLY A 201 -2.50 26.34 -0.87
N PRO A 202 -2.38 26.99 -2.05
CA PRO A 202 -3.53 27.65 -2.68
C PRO A 202 -4.50 26.59 -3.23
N GLU A 203 -5.50 26.31 -2.39
CA GLU A 203 -6.74 25.50 -2.51
C GLU A 203 -6.95 24.60 -3.73
N ALA A 204 -7.10 23.30 -3.46
CA ALA A 204 -7.90 22.36 -4.24
C ALA A 204 -8.77 21.52 -3.28
N SER A 205 -9.76 22.16 -2.64
CA SER A 205 -10.79 21.44 -1.86
C SER A 205 -11.60 20.45 -2.70
N ASP A 206 -11.62 20.66 -4.02
CA ASP A 206 -12.44 19.91 -4.97
C ASP A 206 -12.01 18.44 -5.08
N TRP A 207 -10.76 18.08 -4.75
CA TRP A 207 -10.29 16.69 -4.83
C TRP A 207 -10.85 15.81 -3.71
N LEU A 208 -11.06 16.38 -2.51
CA LEU A 208 -11.71 15.68 -1.40
C LEU A 208 -13.20 15.44 -1.65
N ASP A 209 -13.85 16.35 -2.39
CA ASP A 209 -15.23 16.23 -2.84
C ASP A 209 -15.40 15.19 -3.98
N GLU A 210 -14.33 14.93 -4.75
CA GLU A 210 -14.30 13.94 -5.85
C GLU A 210 -13.81 12.54 -5.42
N LEU A 211 -13.47 12.32 -4.15
CA LEU A 211 -13.22 10.96 -3.68
C LEU A 211 -14.53 10.15 -3.79
N PRO A 212 -14.49 8.91 -4.33
CA PRO A 212 -15.69 8.14 -4.60
C PRO A 212 -16.48 7.96 -3.30
N ARG A 213 -17.78 8.30 -3.25
CA ARG A 213 -18.66 8.14 -2.06
C ARG A 213 -18.19 6.96 -1.21
N TRP A 214 -17.62 7.24 -0.03
CA TRP A 214 -16.80 6.29 0.75
C TRP A 214 -17.63 5.16 1.40
N GLY A 215 -18.30 4.36 0.57
CA GLY A 215 -19.20 3.32 1.02
C GLY A 215 -18.46 2.10 1.52
N VAL A 216 -19.15 1.35 2.40
CA VAL A 216 -19.38 -0.07 2.12
C VAL A 216 -20.85 -0.19 1.75
N PRO A 217 -21.22 -0.29 0.45
CA PRO A 217 -22.62 -0.52 0.07
C PRO A 217 -22.95 -2.03 -0.11
N SER A 218 -22.21 -2.94 0.53
CA SER A 218 -22.01 -4.38 0.16
C SER A 218 -21.16 -4.63 -1.11
N VAL A 219 -20.29 -3.67 -1.45
CA VAL A 219 -19.29 -3.65 -2.54
C VAL A 219 -19.88 -3.87 -3.94
N PRO A 220 -20.24 -2.77 -4.64
CA PRO A 220 -19.30 -2.33 -5.69
C PRO A 220 -19.42 -0.85 -6.15
N ALA A 221 -18.27 -0.20 -6.34
CA ALA A 221 -17.99 0.62 -7.52
C ALA A 221 -16.50 0.44 -7.90
N SER A 222 -16.24 -0.44 -8.87
CA SER A 222 -14.94 -0.82 -9.47
C SER A 222 -13.94 -1.75 -8.75
N ARG A 223 -14.41 -2.61 -7.84
CA ARG A 223 -13.77 -3.90 -7.44
C ARG A 223 -12.23 -3.89 -7.40
N MET A 224 -11.71 -3.08 -6.47
CA MET A 224 -10.34 -2.97 -5.91
C MET A 224 -9.21 -3.61 -6.73
N THR A 225 -8.37 -2.77 -7.34
CA THR A 225 -7.11 -3.19 -7.97
C THR A 225 -5.94 -2.45 -7.34
N GLU A 226 -5.33 -3.07 -6.34
CA GLU A 226 -3.90 -2.93 -6.13
C GLU A 226 -3.26 -4.30 -6.21
N ALA A 227 -2.17 -4.36 -6.95
CA ALA A 227 -1.51 -5.57 -7.34
C ALA A 227 -0.37 -5.88 -6.37
N SER A 228 0.10 -7.10 -6.31
CA SER A 228 1.42 -7.44 -5.77
C SER A 228 1.88 -8.64 -6.58
N ASN A 229 3.16 -8.78 -6.85
CA ASN A 229 3.66 -10.10 -7.25
C ASN A 229 4.57 -10.68 -6.17
N THR A 230 4.54 -11.99 -6.12
CA THR A 230 5.62 -12.78 -5.56
C THR A 230 5.73 -14.08 -6.33
N TRP A 231 6.96 -14.58 -6.47
CA TRP A 231 7.21 -15.91 -6.99
C TRP A 231 8.45 -16.51 -6.36
N VAL A 232 8.44 -17.84 -6.32
CA VAL A 232 9.51 -18.67 -5.80
C VAL A 232 9.79 -19.80 -6.78
N VAL A 233 11.06 -20.12 -6.97
CA VAL A 233 11.54 -21.14 -7.90
C VAL A 233 12.40 -22.14 -7.13
N ALA A 234 12.10 -23.43 -7.29
CA ALA A 234 12.80 -24.51 -6.62
C ALA A 234 14.23 -24.68 -7.17
N PRO A 235 15.16 -25.26 -6.39
CA PRO A 235 16.55 -25.52 -6.79
C PRO A 235 16.71 -26.19 -8.16
N GLU A 236 15.86 -27.16 -8.50
CA GLU A 236 15.93 -27.93 -9.75
C GLU A 236 15.59 -27.07 -10.99
N ARG A 237 15.00 -25.89 -10.76
CA ARG A 237 14.65 -24.90 -11.76
C ARG A 237 15.46 -23.61 -11.62
N SER A 238 16.57 -23.67 -10.89
CA SER A 238 17.51 -22.55 -10.72
C SER A 238 18.88 -22.91 -11.30
N ASP A 239 19.52 -21.96 -11.98
CA ASP A 239 20.88 -22.12 -12.50
C ASP A 239 21.92 -22.24 -11.38
N SER A 240 21.64 -21.63 -10.21
CA SER A 240 22.51 -21.70 -9.04
C SER A 240 22.37 -23.01 -8.26
N GLY A 241 21.32 -23.80 -8.55
CA GLY A 241 20.98 -25.00 -7.77
C GLY A 241 20.45 -24.69 -6.37
N ALA A 242 20.06 -23.45 -6.10
CA ALA A 242 19.40 -23.02 -4.86
C ALA A 242 18.04 -22.37 -5.17
N ALA A 243 17.18 -22.25 -4.16
CA ALA A 243 15.87 -21.63 -4.36
C ALA A 243 16.03 -20.12 -4.69
N LEU A 244 15.16 -19.62 -5.56
CA LEU A 244 15.04 -18.19 -5.88
C LEU A 244 13.72 -17.65 -5.32
N HIS A 245 13.71 -16.40 -4.88
CA HIS A 245 12.51 -15.72 -4.38
C HIS A 245 12.53 -14.26 -4.79
N ALA A 246 11.47 -13.80 -5.44
CA ALA A 246 11.28 -12.38 -5.73
C ALA A 246 9.91 -11.88 -5.27
N SER A 247 9.85 -10.59 -4.95
CA SER A 247 8.60 -9.91 -4.67
C SER A 247 8.67 -8.43 -4.98
N ASP A 248 7.53 -7.89 -5.42
CA ASP A 248 7.32 -6.49 -5.75
C ASP A 248 5.87 -6.08 -5.39
N PRO A 249 5.58 -5.78 -4.10
CA PRO A 249 4.25 -5.33 -3.71
C PRO A 249 3.89 -4.05 -4.46
N HIS A 250 2.71 -3.98 -5.11
CA HIS A 250 2.24 -2.77 -5.77
C HIS A 250 1.25 -2.02 -4.89
N LEU A 251 1.59 -0.79 -4.58
CA LEU A 251 0.83 0.12 -3.74
C LEU A 251 0.76 1.47 -4.45
N ASP A 252 0.12 2.47 -3.84
CA ASP A 252 0.34 3.85 -4.29
C ASP A 252 1.84 4.20 -4.14
N TYR A 253 2.50 4.40 -5.28
CA TYR A 253 3.93 4.72 -5.38
C TYR A 253 4.19 6.18 -5.76
N THR A 254 3.18 7.05 -5.65
CA THR A 254 3.29 8.50 -5.88
C THR A 254 3.70 9.27 -4.63
N LEU A 255 3.94 8.56 -3.53
CA LEU A 255 4.33 9.11 -2.25
C LEU A 255 5.83 9.43 -2.22
N ALA A 256 6.16 10.64 -1.78
CA ALA A 256 7.53 11.04 -1.43
C ALA A 256 7.59 11.42 0.06
N PRO A 257 8.16 10.58 0.95
CA PRO A 257 8.79 9.30 0.66
C PRO A 257 7.77 8.15 0.48
N GLY A 258 8.19 7.03 -0.10
CA GLY A 258 7.38 5.80 -0.18
C GLY A 258 7.08 5.18 1.20
N LEU A 259 6.19 4.18 1.28
CA LEU A 259 5.86 3.52 2.56
C LEU A 259 7.08 2.84 3.21
N TRP A 260 7.79 2.03 2.44
CA TRP A 260 8.77 1.08 2.97
C TRP A 260 10.03 1.78 3.50
N TYR A 261 10.55 1.25 4.60
CA TYR A 261 11.86 1.58 5.16
C TYR A 261 12.71 0.31 5.20
N ALA A 262 13.87 0.30 4.56
CA ALA A 262 14.71 -0.90 4.54
C ALA A 262 15.58 -0.97 5.80
N ALA A 263 15.68 -2.11 6.48
CA ALA A 263 16.54 -2.25 7.66
C ALA A 263 17.00 -3.71 7.85
N GLY A 264 18.20 -3.87 8.40
CA GLY A 264 18.65 -5.13 8.98
C GLY A 264 18.76 -5.01 10.50
N LEU A 265 18.23 -5.99 11.22
CA LEU A 265 18.23 -6.10 12.67
C LEU A 265 18.96 -7.37 13.05
N HIS A 266 20.06 -7.24 13.78
CA HIS A 266 20.93 -8.33 14.19
C HIS A 266 21.18 -8.21 15.70
N SER A 267 20.73 -9.20 16.46
CA SER A 267 21.01 -9.33 17.88
C SER A 267 21.77 -10.62 18.18
N ASN A 268 22.33 -10.73 19.39
CA ASN A 268 22.91 -11.99 19.87
C ASN A 268 21.85 -12.95 20.43
N GLU A 269 20.57 -12.57 20.40
CA GLU A 269 19.44 -13.38 20.84
C GLU A 269 18.80 -14.07 19.63
N ASN A 270 17.63 -13.60 19.17
CA ASN A 270 16.84 -14.32 18.15
C ASN A 270 16.48 -13.45 16.94
N LEU A 271 16.71 -12.14 16.99
CA LEU A 271 16.39 -11.24 15.89
C LEU A 271 17.59 -11.08 14.94
N ASP A 272 17.52 -11.72 13.78
CA ASP A 272 18.56 -11.68 12.75
C ASP A 272 17.90 -11.65 11.36
N VAL A 273 17.49 -10.47 10.91
CA VAL A 273 16.57 -10.29 9.77
C VAL A 273 16.88 -9.03 8.99
N VAL A 274 16.78 -9.07 7.66
CA VAL A 274 16.92 -7.91 6.77
C VAL A 274 15.78 -7.87 5.76
N GLY A 275 15.29 -6.66 5.47
CA GLY A 275 14.23 -6.45 4.49
C GLY A 275 13.60 -5.08 4.61
N VAL A 276 12.29 -5.00 4.36
CA VAL A 276 11.51 -3.78 4.53
C VAL A 276 10.61 -3.84 5.76
N THR A 277 10.56 -2.75 6.51
CA THR A 277 9.62 -2.48 7.58
C THR A 277 8.57 -1.46 7.11
N ALA A 278 7.44 -1.40 7.81
CA ALA A 278 6.52 -0.27 7.71
C ALA A 278 6.74 0.64 8.93
N PRO A 279 7.09 1.93 8.76
CA PRO A 279 7.26 2.85 9.87
C PRO A 279 6.03 2.90 10.78
N GLY A 280 6.22 2.61 12.07
CA GLY A 280 5.12 2.42 13.03
C GLY A 280 4.92 0.98 13.48
N LEU A 281 5.51 -0.02 12.80
CA LEU A 281 5.44 -1.43 13.17
C LEU A 281 6.82 -2.02 13.54
N PRO A 282 6.92 -2.86 14.58
CA PRO A 282 8.20 -3.29 15.16
C PRO A 282 8.76 -4.59 14.55
N PHE A 283 8.64 -4.79 13.24
CA PHE A 283 9.16 -5.99 12.56
C PHE A 283 9.43 -5.76 11.07
N VAL A 284 10.27 -6.62 10.48
CA VAL A 284 10.47 -6.71 9.03
C VAL A 284 9.26 -7.41 8.41
N ALA A 285 8.56 -6.73 7.51
CA ALA A 285 7.35 -7.22 6.88
C ALA A 285 7.64 -8.21 5.74
N MET A 286 8.72 -7.96 4.98
CA MET A 286 9.16 -8.80 3.85
C MET A 286 10.69 -8.74 3.74
N GLY A 287 11.34 -9.87 3.48
CA GLY A 287 12.79 -9.98 3.46
C GLY A 287 13.27 -11.40 3.75
N HIS A 288 14.41 -11.53 4.43
CA HIS A 288 14.95 -12.82 4.85
C HIS A 288 15.71 -12.72 6.18
N ASN A 289 15.82 -13.84 6.88
CA ASN A 289 16.50 -13.94 8.19
C ASN A 289 17.73 -14.86 8.15
N GLY A 290 18.36 -14.96 6.98
CA GLY A 290 19.46 -15.88 6.71
C GLY A 290 19.10 -17.38 6.70
N ARG A 291 17.85 -17.73 7.06
CA ARG A 291 17.34 -19.11 7.07
C ARG A 291 16.18 -19.28 6.11
N ILE A 292 15.22 -18.36 6.18
CA ILE A 292 14.04 -18.30 5.33
C ILE A 292 13.90 -16.91 4.71
N ALA A 293 13.20 -16.83 3.58
CA ALA A 293 12.80 -15.59 2.93
C ALA A 293 11.28 -15.62 2.78
N PHE A 294 10.67 -14.47 2.98
CA PHE A 294 9.22 -14.33 3.04
C PHE A 294 8.78 -13.03 2.40
N ALA A 295 7.66 -13.11 1.67
CA ALA A 295 6.96 -11.96 1.15
C ALA A 295 5.46 -12.22 1.13
N PHE A 296 4.67 -11.18 0.93
CA PHE A 296 3.24 -11.35 0.81
C PHE A 296 2.62 -10.52 -0.31
N THR A 297 1.42 -10.92 -0.68
CA THR A 297 0.55 -10.26 -1.65
C THR A 297 -0.86 -10.19 -1.06
N VAL A 298 -1.66 -9.21 -1.43
CA VAL A 298 -3.07 -9.16 -0.98
C VAL A 298 -3.84 -10.40 -1.45
N ALA A 299 -4.61 -10.99 -0.55
CA ALA A 299 -5.55 -12.07 -0.83
C ALA A 299 -6.98 -11.53 -0.72
N PRO A 300 -7.68 -11.25 -1.83
CA PRO A 300 -8.93 -10.48 -1.81
C PRO A 300 -10.16 -11.36 -1.53
N VAL A 301 -10.13 -12.19 -0.48
CA VAL A 301 -11.31 -12.95 -0.01
C VAL A 301 -12.32 -11.98 0.60
N ASP A 302 -13.60 -12.25 0.43
CA ASP A 302 -14.68 -11.46 1.01
C ASP A 302 -14.80 -11.73 2.53
N LEU A 303 -14.53 -10.69 3.32
CA LEU A 303 -14.51 -10.69 4.79
C LEU A 303 -15.68 -9.91 5.41
N PHE A 304 -16.68 -9.56 4.62
CA PHE A 304 -17.75 -8.64 5.03
C PHE A 304 -19.12 -9.29 4.86
N GLU A 305 -20.07 -8.86 5.68
CA GLU A 305 -21.51 -9.00 5.47
C GLU A 305 -22.17 -7.66 5.75
N ILE A 306 -23.24 -7.37 5.01
CA ILE A 306 -24.15 -6.27 5.32
C ILE A 306 -25.48 -6.88 5.72
N TYR A 307 -25.95 -6.56 6.91
CA TYR A 307 -27.25 -7.01 7.41
C TYR A 307 -28.24 -5.86 7.43
N HIS A 308 -29.47 -6.13 7.03
CA HIS A 308 -30.61 -5.24 7.27
C HIS A 308 -31.49 -5.83 8.37
N PHE A 309 -31.75 -5.03 9.40
CA PHE A 309 -32.60 -5.39 10.53
C PHE A 309 -33.81 -4.46 10.63
N GLU A 310 -34.91 -5.00 11.13
CA GLU A 310 -36.04 -4.20 11.60
C GLU A 310 -35.78 -3.72 13.04
N LEU A 311 -36.24 -2.52 13.38
CA LEU A 311 -36.28 -2.06 14.78
C LEU A 311 -37.34 -2.82 15.56
N ASP A 312 -37.06 -3.12 16.83
CA ASP A 312 -38.05 -3.66 17.74
C ASP A 312 -39.10 -2.57 18.07
N PRO A 313 -40.39 -2.75 17.69
CA PRO A 313 -41.42 -1.73 17.91
C PRO A 313 -41.74 -1.51 19.39
N GLU A 314 -41.43 -2.47 20.26
CA GLU A 314 -41.61 -2.37 21.71
C GLU A 314 -40.38 -1.80 22.41
N ARG A 315 -39.20 -1.85 21.75
CA ARG A 315 -37.91 -1.36 22.27
C ARG A 315 -37.13 -0.62 21.18
N PRO A 316 -37.31 0.71 21.03
CA PRO A 316 -36.70 1.50 19.96
C PRO A 316 -35.16 1.51 19.92
N SER A 317 -34.49 1.05 20.97
CA SER A 317 -33.02 0.90 21.04
C SER A 317 -32.55 -0.53 20.76
N HIS A 318 -33.40 -1.38 20.17
CA HIS A 318 -33.09 -2.77 19.87
C HIS A 318 -33.52 -3.13 18.45
N LEU A 319 -32.80 -4.06 17.84
CA LEU A 319 -33.08 -4.67 16.54
C LEU A 319 -33.72 -6.04 16.74
N LEU A 320 -34.59 -6.47 15.83
CA LEU A 320 -35.14 -7.82 15.80
C LEU A 320 -34.08 -8.80 15.26
N GLY A 321 -33.31 -9.41 16.15
CA GLY A 321 -32.26 -10.38 15.80
C GLY A 321 -32.74 -11.85 15.79
N PRO A 322 -31.91 -12.77 15.27
CA PRO A 322 -32.28 -14.17 15.03
C PRO A 322 -32.48 -14.98 16.31
N GLU A 323 -31.72 -14.66 17.37
CA GLU A 323 -31.77 -15.35 18.68
C GLU A 323 -32.40 -14.48 19.77
N GLY A 324 -32.89 -13.30 19.40
CA GLY A 324 -33.42 -12.30 20.30
C GLY A 324 -33.03 -10.88 19.90
N PRO A 325 -33.41 -9.90 20.74
CA PRO A 325 -33.18 -8.48 20.47
C PRO A 325 -31.68 -8.14 20.55
N ILE A 326 -31.16 -7.46 19.54
CA ILE A 326 -29.78 -6.95 19.51
C ILE A 326 -29.79 -5.48 19.93
N GLU A 327 -28.95 -5.08 20.87
CA GLU A 327 -28.89 -3.68 21.31
C GLU A 327 -28.30 -2.77 20.21
N LEU A 328 -28.98 -1.65 19.96
CA LEU A 328 -28.51 -0.55 19.12
C LEU A 328 -27.98 0.56 20.03
N ILE A 329 -26.65 0.69 20.07
CA ILE A 329 -25.93 1.61 20.95
C ILE A 329 -25.67 2.91 20.19
N GLU A 330 -26.16 4.03 20.72
CA GLU A 330 -25.77 5.36 20.27
C GLU A 330 -24.53 5.83 21.04
N ARG A 331 -23.45 6.09 20.30
CA ARG A 331 -22.20 6.63 20.84
C ARG A 331 -21.99 8.05 20.33
N ARG A 332 -21.74 8.99 21.24
CA ARG A 332 -21.44 10.38 20.87
C ARG A 332 -19.94 10.54 20.70
N GLU A 333 -19.50 10.76 19.47
CA GLU A 333 -18.12 11.02 19.10
C GLU A 333 -17.89 12.54 19.00
N SER A 334 -16.68 12.99 19.38
CA SER A 334 -16.30 14.40 19.36
C SER A 334 -15.12 14.60 18.41
N PHE A 335 -15.33 15.41 17.38
CA PHE A 335 -14.37 15.72 16.33
C PHE A 335 -13.81 17.12 16.55
N ARG A 336 -12.49 17.26 16.49
CA ARG A 336 -11.79 18.54 16.54
C ARG A 336 -11.23 18.83 15.15
N ALA A 337 -11.37 20.07 14.69
CA ALA A 337 -10.84 20.50 13.40
C ALA A 337 -9.99 21.76 13.56
N ARG A 338 -8.85 21.82 12.85
CA ARG A 338 -8.01 23.02 12.81
C ARG A 338 -8.82 24.23 12.35
N GLY A 339 -8.70 25.33 13.10
CA GLY A 339 -9.42 26.58 12.81
C GLY A 339 -10.87 26.62 13.31
N GLN A 340 -11.32 25.60 14.05
CA GLN A 340 -12.61 25.60 14.76
C GLN A 340 -12.39 25.58 16.27
N ASP A 341 -13.09 26.46 16.99
CA ASP A 341 -12.95 26.59 18.44
C ASP A 341 -13.73 25.50 19.21
N ASP A 342 -14.92 25.15 18.73
CA ASP A 342 -15.79 24.17 19.35
C ASP A 342 -15.70 22.81 18.62
N PRO A 343 -15.65 21.68 19.35
CA PRO A 343 -15.70 20.37 18.73
C PRO A 343 -17.08 20.07 18.14
N ILE A 344 -17.10 19.37 17.02
CA ILE A 344 -18.31 18.83 16.41
C ILE A 344 -18.66 17.54 17.13
N VAL A 345 -19.88 17.43 17.65
CA VAL A 345 -20.34 16.23 18.36
C VAL A 345 -21.43 15.54 17.55
N GLU A 346 -21.19 14.29 17.18
CA GLU A 346 -22.10 13.50 16.35
C GLU A 346 -22.40 12.16 17.01
N ALA A 347 -23.61 11.65 16.78
CA ALA A 347 -24.01 10.31 17.21
C ALA A 347 -23.63 9.30 16.14
N GLN A 348 -23.00 8.20 16.55
CA GLN A 348 -22.72 7.04 15.73
C GLN A 348 -23.43 5.82 16.33
N LEU A 349 -23.99 4.98 15.47
CA LEU A 349 -24.74 3.80 15.89
C LEU A 349 -23.88 2.55 15.78
N TRP A 350 -24.03 1.66 16.76
CA TRP A 350 -23.25 0.43 16.87
C TRP A 350 -24.09 -0.72 17.42
N THR A 351 -23.73 -1.94 17.02
CA THR A 351 -24.23 -3.19 17.60
C THR A 351 -23.04 -4.07 17.99
N GLU A 352 -23.29 -5.24 18.57
CA GLU A 352 -22.25 -6.25 18.81
C GLU A 352 -21.64 -6.82 17.51
N LEU A 353 -22.32 -6.67 16.36
CA LEU A 353 -21.82 -7.14 15.06
C LEU A 353 -20.91 -6.10 14.38
N GLY A 354 -21.13 -4.82 14.66
CA GLY A 354 -20.37 -3.71 14.06
C GLY A 354 -21.16 -2.41 13.94
N PRO A 355 -20.66 -1.43 13.17
CA PRO A 355 -21.29 -0.13 13.03
C PRO A 355 -22.61 -0.21 12.26
N ALA A 356 -23.54 0.66 12.63
CA ALA A 356 -24.90 0.67 12.12
C ALA A 356 -25.29 2.04 11.52
N SER A 357 -26.30 2.04 10.65
CA SER A 357 -26.92 3.25 10.10
C SER A 357 -28.40 3.04 9.80
N HIS A 358 -29.21 4.07 10.00
CA HIS A 358 -30.62 4.04 9.57
C HIS A 358 -30.74 4.14 8.04
N LEU A 359 -31.65 3.37 7.49
CA LEU A 359 -32.07 3.44 6.08
C LEU A 359 -33.34 4.30 5.95
N GLU A 360 -33.58 4.83 4.74
CA GLU A 360 -34.75 5.67 4.45
C GLU A 360 -36.08 4.93 4.62
N ASP A 361 -36.08 3.60 4.47
CA ASP A 361 -37.25 2.75 4.62
C ASP A 361 -37.55 2.37 6.09
N GLY A 362 -36.76 2.87 7.04
CA GLY A 362 -36.94 2.63 8.48
C GLY A 362 -36.14 1.46 9.04
N ARG A 363 -35.50 0.65 8.19
CA ARG A 363 -34.61 -0.44 8.63
C ARG A 363 -33.27 0.10 9.14
N VAL A 364 -32.50 -0.77 9.78
CA VAL A 364 -31.13 -0.49 10.23
C VAL A 364 -30.17 -1.39 9.46
N GLU A 365 -29.20 -0.78 8.81
CA GLU A 365 -28.09 -1.46 8.17
C GLU A 365 -26.94 -1.64 9.15
N VAL A 366 -26.36 -2.83 9.22
CA VAL A 366 -25.22 -3.17 10.07
C VAL A 366 -24.11 -3.78 9.23
N LEU A 367 -22.91 -3.21 9.32
CA LEU A 367 -21.71 -3.78 8.73
C LEU A 367 -21.07 -4.79 9.68
N HIS A 368 -20.95 -6.03 9.23
CA HIS A 368 -20.21 -7.07 9.93
C HIS A 368 -18.91 -7.38 9.19
N TRP A 369 -17.78 -7.26 9.88
CA TRP A 369 -16.45 -7.52 9.31
C TRP A 369 -15.68 -8.48 10.20
N ALA A 370 -14.94 -9.41 9.59
CA ALA A 370 -14.11 -10.38 10.30
C ALA A 370 -13.13 -9.73 11.28
N GLY A 371 -12.59 -8.56 10.93
CA GLY A 371 -11.66 -7.85 11.79
C GLY A 371 -12.24 -7.40 13.11
N PHE A 372 -13.56 -7.16 13.24
CA PHE A 372 -14.19 -6.87 14.54
C PHE A 372 -14.19 -8.07 15.51
N ARG A 373 -13.97 -9.29 15.00
CA ARG A 373 -14.11 -10.54 15.77
C ARG A 373 -12.78 -11.24 16.03
N LEU A 374 -11.77 -11.00 15.20
CA LEU A 374 -10.48 -11.68 15.30
C LEU A 374 -9.54 -10.98 16.30
N PRO A 375 -8.60 -11.74 16.91
CA PRO A 375 -7.60 -11.19 17.83
C PRO A 375 -6.69 -10.17 17.13
N LEU A 376 -6.36 -9.09 17.83
CA LEU A 376 -5.55 -7.98 17.29
C LEU A 376 -4.06 -8.18 17.56
N GLU A 377 -3.74 -8.80 18.69
CA GLU A 377 -2.38 -9.17 19.12
C GLU A 377 -1.65 -10.00 18.06
N ASN A 378 -2.37 -10.87 17.35
CA ASN A 378 -1.82 -11.83 16.39
C ASN A 378 -0.95 -11.19 15.32
N LEU A 379 -1.25 -9.98 14.85
CA LEU A 379 -0.45 -9.32 13.81
C LEU A 379 0.95 -8.97 14.31
N ILE A 380 1.08 -8.46 15.53
CA ILE A 380 2.39 -8.12 16.12
C ILE A 380 3.13 -9.39 16.54
N GLU A 381 2.45 -10.30 17.26
CA GLU A 381 3.06 -11.54 17.75
C GLU A 381 3.57 -12.41 16.61
N HIS A 382 2.75 -12.66 15.59
CA HIS A 382 3.13 -13.51 14.48
C HIS A 382 4.04 -12.80 13.47
N GLY A 383 4.01 -11.47 13.37
CA GLY A 383 5.00 -10.70 12.61
C GLY A 383 6.42 -10.90 13.15
N LEU A 384 6.60 -10.78 14.47
CA LEU A 384 7.86 -11.09 15.16
C LEU A 384 8.23 -12.57 15.05
N ALA A 385 7.26 -13.48 15.17
CA ALA A 385 7.51 -14.92 15.02
C ALA A 385 8.00 -15.29 13.61
N ILE A 386 7.48 -14.65 12.55
CA ILE A 386 7.97 -14.83 11.17
C ILE A 386 9.43 -14.40 11.06
N ASN A 387 9.81 -13.26 11.66
CA ASN A 387 11.18 -12.76 11.63
C ASN A 387 12.17 -13.75 12.29
N ARG A 388 11.71 -14.52 13.27
CA ARG A 388 12.48 -15.53 14.00
C ARG A 388 12.36 -16.96 13.44
N ALA A 389 11.53 -17.19 12.42
CA ALA A 389 11.23 -18.55 11.94
C ALA A 389 12.44 -19.23 11.26
N GLU A 390 12.62 -20.53 11.51
CA GLU A 390 13.77 -21.31 10.99
C GLU A 390 13.42 -22.21 9.79
N LYS A 391 12.13 -22.52 9.62
CA LYS A 391 11.64 -23.48 8.64
C LYS A 391 10.16 -23.26 8.33
N PHE A 392 9.69 -23.92 7.29
CA PHE A 392 8.33 -23.79 6.79
C PHE A 392 7.27 -24.04 7.87
N ASP A 393 7.46 -25.03 8.75
CA ASP A 393 6.49 -25.32 9.81
C ASP A 393 6.35 -24.18 10.83
N ASP A 394 7.45 -23.51 11.17
CA ASP A 394 7.44 -22.38 12.11
C ASP A 394 6.85 -21.15 11.43
N PHE A 395 7.26 -20.90 10.18
CA PHE A 395 6.70 -19.87 9.33
C PHE A 395 5.19 -20.03 9.16
N ARG A 396 4.71 -21.21 8.75
CA ARG A 396 3.30 -21.49 8.51
C ARG A 396 2.47 -21.32 9.77
N ARG A 397 2.97 -21.74 10.93
CA ARG A 397 2.25 -21.59 12.21
C ARG A 397 1.96 -20.12 12.52
N ALA A 398 2.91 -19.23 12.26
CA ALA A 398 2.74 -17.79 12.42
C ALA A 398 1.91 -17.17 11.28
N ALA A 399 2.31 -17.43 10.03
CA ALA A 399 1.72 -16.82 8.84
C ALA A 399 0.25 -17.23 8.59
N ALA A 400 -0.19 -18.39 9.08
CA ALA A 400 -1.58 -18.83 8.92
C ALA A 400 -2.59 -18.03 9.74
N ASP A 401 -2.17 -17.37 10.83
CA ASP A 401 -3.07 -16.73 11.79
C ASP A 401 -2.70 -15.26 12.08
N MET A 402 -2.61 -14.44 11.05
CA MET A 402 -2.25 -13.01 11.18
C MET A 402 -3.45 -12.12 11.58
N GLY A 403 -4.40 -12.66 12.36
CA GLY A 403 -5.67 -12.00 12.67
C GLY A 403 -6.51 -11.76 11.41
N ALA A 404 -6.95 -10.52 11.19
CA ALA A 404 -7.72 -10.14 10.00
C ALA A 404 -6.87 -9.71 8.80
N LEU A 405 -5.54 -9.83 8.88
CA LEU A 405 -4.67 -9.51 7.75
C LEU A 405 -4.93 -10.46 6.56
N SER A 406 -5.41 -9.87 5.47
CA SER A 406 -5.85 -10.61 4.29
C SER A 406 -4.77 -10.74 3.23
N VAL A 407 -3.82 -11.65 3.41
CA VAL A 407 -2.68 -11.83 2.50
C VAL A 407 -2.40 -13.28 2.14
N ASN A 408 -1.74 -13.47 1.00
CA ASN A 408 -1.04 -14.69 0.63
C ASN A 408 0.45 -14.49 0.91
N TRP A 409 1.07 -15.46 1.55
CA TRP A 409 2.49 -15.50 1.80
C TRP A 409 3.22 -16.43 0.84
N SER A 410 4.41 -16.02 0.39
CA SER A 410 5.39 -16.87 -0.27
C SER A 410 6.57 -17.12 0.65
N TYR A 411 7.19 -18.28 0.47
CA TYR A 411 8.28 -18.78 1.31
C TYR A 411 9.36 -19.40 0.42
N SER A 412 10.62 -19.17 0.79
CA SER A 412 11.74 -20.01 0.38
C SER A 412 12.74 -20.17 1.52
N ASP A 413 13.60 -21.19 1.49
CA ASP A 413 14.66 -21.34 2.48
C ASP A 413 16.00 -21.82 1.94
N ALA A 414 17.02 -21.67 2.80
CA ALA A 414 18.40 -22.07 2.52
C ALA A 414 18.57 -23.59 2.28
N ARG A 415 17.57 -24.41 2.63
CA ARG A 415 17.58 -25.87 2.38
C ARG A 415 16.97 -26.23 1.02
N GLY A 416 16.47 -25.24 0.27
CA GLY A 416 15.91 -25.42 -1.06
C GLY A 416 14.40 -25.64 -1.08
N HIS A 417 13.69 -25.43 0.03
CA HIS A 417 12.24 -25.54 0.05
C HIS A 417 11.58 -24.25 -0.48
N ILE A 418 10.45 -24.40 -1.16
CA ILE A 418 9.59 -23.29 -1.60
C ILE A 418 8.15 -23.52 -1.14
N GLY A 419 7.46 -22.47 -0.70
CA GLY A 419 6.15 -22.61 -0.07
C GLY A 419 5.20 -21.44 -0.27
N TYR A 420 3.94 -21.72 0.07
CA TYR A 420 2.83 -20.77 0.04
C TYR A 420 1.93 -21.01 1.25
N VAL A 421 1.44 -19.93 1.87
CA VAL A 421 0.49 -19.97 2.98
C VAL A 421 -0.53 -18.84 2.81
N GLN A 422 -1.82 -19.13 2.86
CA GLN A 422 -2.84 -18.08 2.89
C GLN A 422 -3.21 -17.73 4.33
N SER A 423 -3.01 -16.47 4.72
CA SER A 423 -3.34 -15.99 6.07
C SER A 423 -4.78 -15.52 6.21
N THR A 424 -5.44 -15.21 5.10
CA THR A 424 -6.77 -14.60 5.11
C THR A 424 -7.78 -15.42 5.88
N PRO A 425 -8.51 -14.82 6.85
CA PRO A 425 -9.61 -15.52 7.50
C PRO A 425 -10.69 -15.89 6.49
N ILE A 426 -11.24 -17.10 6.59
CA ILE A 426 -12.30 -17.56 5.68
C ILE A 426 -13.57 -17.80 6.52
N PRO A 427 -14.58 -16.91 6.45
CA PRO A 427 -15.85 -17.11 7.17
C PRO A 427 -16.57 -18.37 6.68
N ARG A 428 -17.08 -19.19 7.60
CA ARG A 428 -17.90 -20.37 7.28
C ARG A 428 -19.35 -19.94 7.07
N ARG A 429 -19.68 -19.65 5.81
CA ARG A 429 -21.03 -19.23 5.38
C ARG A 429 -21.94 -20.44 5.17
N GLN A 430 -23.23 -20.25 5.46
CA GLN A 430 -24.30 -21.24 5.23
C GLN A 430 -25.17 -20.88 4.03
N HIS A 431 -24.82 -19.81 3.31
CA HIS A 431 -25.49 -19.28 2.12
C HIS A 431 -24.49 -19.08 0.98
N ASP A 432 -25.00 -18.89 -0.23
CA ASP A 432 -24.25 -18.56 -1.45
C ASP A 432 -24.57 -17.15 -1.98
N HIS A 433 -25.21 -16.32 -1.16
CA HIS A 433 -25.41 -14.88 -1.40
C HIS A 433 -24.12 -14.13 -1.10
N PHE A 434 -23.51 -13.50 -2.11
CA PHE A 434 -22.29 -12.72 -1.98
C PHE A 434 -22.48 -11.33 -2.56
N TYR A 435 -21.85 -10.32 -1.95
CA TYR A 435 -21.87 -8.93 -2.41
C TYR A 435 -23.27 -8.29 -2.41
N THR A 436 -24.16 -8.78 -1.55
CA THR A 436 -25.53 -8.32 -1.39
C THR A 436 -25.83 -8.10 0.08
N SER A 437 -26.74 -7.20 0.41
CA SER A 437 -27.30 -7.10 1.75
C SER A 437 -28.14 -8.34 2.08
N LEU A 438 -28.04 -8.81 3.33
CA LEU A 438 -28.72 -9.98 3.86
C LEU A 438 -29.76 -9.58 4.91
N ASP A 439 -30.79 -10.40 5.08
CA ASP A 439 -31.73 -10.25 6.21
C ASP A 439 -31.01 -10.63 7.51
N GLY A 440 -30.83 -9.66 8.41
CA GLY A 440 -30.14 -9.84 9.67
C GLY A 440 -30.90 -10.73 10.66
N ALA A 441 -32.22 -10.87 10.52
CA ALA A 441 -33.07 -11.69 11.38
C ALA A 441 -33.04 -13.20 11.02
N ASP A 442 -32.50 -13.55 9.85
CA ASP A 442 -32.36 -14.95 9.43
C ASP A 442 -31.05 -15.56 9.97
N PRO A 443 -31.10 -16.56 10.88
CA PRO A 443 -29.90 -17.19 11.43
C PRO A 443 -29.00 -17.86 10.38
N SER A 444 -29.53 -18.24 9.21
CA SER A 444 -28.75 -18.86 8.14
C SER A 444 -27.81 -17.88 7.42
N HIS A 445 -28.00 -16.57 7.58
CA HIS A 445 -27.12 -15.52 7.04
C HIS A 445 -25.91 -15.20 7.95
N HIS A 446 -25.82 -15.81 9.13
CA HIS A 446 -24.72 -15.58 10.07
C HIS A 446 -23.60 -16.60 9.91
N TRP A 447 -22.36 -16.14 10.08
CA TRP A 447 -21.18 -16.99 9.98
C TRP A 447 -21.15 -18.04 11.09
N ALA A 448 -20.85 -19.30 10.73
CA ALA A 448 -20.61 -20.39 11.66
C ALA A 448 -19.12 -20.47 12.06
N GLY A 449 -18.55 -19.33 12.46
CA GLY A 449 -17.12 -19.16 12.74
C GLY A 449 -16.25 -19.05 11.48
N PHE A 450 -14.97 -19.34 11.62
CA PHE A 450 -13.96 -19.26 10.55
C PHE A 450 -13.34 -20.63 10.28
N VAL A 451 -12.79 -20.82 9.10
CA VAL A 451 -11.90 -21.96 8.82
C VAL A 451 -10.66 -21.83 9.70
N GLU A 452 -10.31 -22.92 10.37
CA GLU A 452 -9.13 -23.00 11.23
C GLU A 452 -7.87 -22.58 10.45
N PRO A 453 -6.97 -21.77 11.02
CA PRO A 453 -5.79 -21.25 10.32
C PRO A 453 -5.00 -22.32 9.57
N MET A 454 -4.80 -23.48 10.21
CA MET A 454 -3.99 -24.55 9.63
C MET A 454 -4.71 -25.36 8.53
N ASP A 455 -6.04 -25.24 8.41
CA ASP A 455 -6.84 -25.88 7.35
C ASP A 455 -6.94 -25.01 6.07
N ARG A 456 -6.42 -23.77 6.12
CA ARG A 456 -6.42 -22.84 4.98
C ARG A 456 -5.44 -23.28 3.87
N PRO A 457 -5.59 -22.74 2.64
CA PRO A 457 -4.72 -23.09 1.52
C PRO A 457 -3.23 -22.90 1.86
N HIS A 458 -2.44 -23.94 1.63
CA HIS A 458 -0.98 -23.91 1.75
C HIS A 458 -0.37 -24.91 0.78
N ALA A 459 0.89 -24.70 0.41
CA ALA A 459 1.68 -25.63 -0.39
C ALA A 459 3.14 -25.58 0.03
N LEU A 460 3.83 -26.72 -0.10
CA LEU A 460 5.27 -26.85 0.09
C LEU A 460 5.78 -27.75 -1.04
N ASP A 461 6.82 -27.30 -1.76
CA ASP A 461 7.52 -28.03 -2.80
C ASP A 461 6.61 -28.67 -3.86
N PRO A 462 5.81 -27.88 -4.60
CA PRO A 462 4.94 -28.44 -5.64
C PRO A 462 5.77 -29.04 -6.80
N GLU A 463 5.25 -30.10 -7.42
CA GLU A 463 5.94 -30.84 -8.50
C GLU A 463 6.39 -29.95 -9.67
N GLN A 464 5.67 -28.86 -9.97
CA GLN A 464 6.02 -27.94 -11.04
C GLN A 464 7.29 -27.11 -10.76
N GLY A 465 7.79 -27.11 -9.52
CA GLY A 465 9.04 -26.46 -9.13
C GLY A 465 8.98 -24.93 -9.04
N TRP A 466 7.79 -24.34 -8.97
CA TRP A 466 7.60 -22.91 -8.71
C TRP A 466 6.21 -22.62 -8.14
N LEU A 467 6.10 -21.52 -7.38
CA LEU A 467 4.84 -20.93 -6.95
C LEU A 467 4.85 -19.45 -7.33
N ALA A 468 3.69 -18.89 -7.68
CA ALA A 468 3.56 -17.47 -7.91
C ALA A 468 2.18 -16.99 -7.45
N ASN A 469 2.12 -15.76 -6.97
CA ASN A 469 0.87 -15.09 -6.64
C ASN A 469 0.88 -13.66 -7.21
N ALA A 470 -0.20 -13.34 -7.90
CA ALA A 470 -0.50 -12.02 -8.46
C ALA A 470 -1.89 -11.55 -7.97
N ASN A 471 -2.20 -11.80 -6.69
CA ASN A 471 -3.53 -11.62 -6.07
C ASN A 471 -4.62 -12.51 -6.70
N ASN A 472 -4.20 -13.59 -7.37
CA ASN A 472 -5.12 -14.59 -7.91
C ASN A 472 -5.66 -15.50 -6.79
N HIS A 473 -6.76 -16.17 -7.09
CA HIS A 473 -7.29 -17.25 -6.26
C HIS A 473 -6.22 -18.34 -6.09
N ALA A 474 -6.18 -19.00 -4.94
CA ALA A 474 -5.21 -20.07 -4.63
C ALA A 474 -5.35 -21.32 -5.53
N ALA A 475 -6.31 -21.32 -6.47
CA ALA A 475 -6.61 -22.39 -7.42
C ALA A 475 -6.70 -23.81 -6.80
N ILE A 476 -7.26 -23.92 -5.60
CA ILE A 476 -7.55 -25.21 -4.95
C ILE A 476 -9.05 -25.43 -4.80
N ASP A 477 -9.45 -26.70 -4.80
CA ASP A 477 -10.81 -27.12 -4.43
C ASP A 477 -10.93 -27.16 -2.91
N THR A 478 -11.78 -26.31 -2.35
CA THR A 478 -12.10 -26.28 -0.91
C THR A 478 -13.53 -26.74 -0.68
N PRO A 479 -13.85 -27.38 0.46
CA PRO A 479 -15.22 -27.75 0.80
C PRO A 479 -16.05 -26.55 1.30
N TRP A 480 -15.47 -25.35 1.33
CA TRP A 480 -16.11 -24.08 1.65
C TRP A 480 -15.89 -23.08 0.50
N PRO A 481 -16.83 -22.15 0.27
CA PRO A 481 -16.66 -21.12 -0.75
C PRO A 481 -15.61 -20.09 -0.31
N MET A 482 -14.83 -19.58 -1.27
CA MET A 482 -13.87 -18.49 -1.05
C MET A 482 -14.16 -17.33 -2.01
N PRO A 483 -15.35 -16.69 -1.89
CA PRO A 483 -15.71 -15.53 -2.71
C PRO A 483 -14.65 -14.43 -2.55
N GLY A 484 -14.38 -13.70 -3.62
CA GLY A 484 -13.40 -12.62 -3.61
C GLY A 484 -13.21 -11.96 -4.95
N TYR A 485 -12.37 -10.93 -4.97
CA TYR A 485 -12.09 -10.09 -6.14
C TYR A 485 -10.74 -10.44 -6.80
N TYR A 486 -10.60 -11.70 -7.22
CA TYR A 486 -9.36 -12.21 -7.78
C TYR A 486 -9.07 -11.67 -9.18
N LYS A 487 -7.78 -11.47 -9.50
CA LYS A 487 -7.31 -11.07 -10.83
C LYS A 487 -6.41 -12.13 -11.42
N HIS A 488 -6.58 -12.42 -12.72
CA HIS A 488 -5.94 -13.55 -13.41
C HIS A 488 -4.99 -13.14 -14.52
N LEU A 489 -5.11 -11.95 -15.12
CA LEU A 489 -4.32 -11.57 -16.30
C LEU A 489 -2.80 -11.54 -16.00
N ARG A 490 -2.39 -10.91 -14.90
CA ARG A 490 -0.97 -10.94 -14.47
C ARG A 490 -0.49 -12.35 -14.17
N MET A 491 -1.33 -13.16 -13.53
CA MET A 491 -0.98 -14.55 -13.25
C MET A 491 -0.77 -15.33 -14.55
N ARG A 492 -1.58 -15.12 -15.60
CA ARG A 492 -1.33 -15.73 -16.93
C ARG A 492 0.05 -15.36 -17.47
N ARG A 493 0.48 -14.10 -17.32
CA ARG A 493 1.83 -13.66 -17.69
C ARG A 493 2.90 -14.37 -16.85
N ALA A 494 2.70 -14.46 -15.54
CA ALA A 494 3.62 -15.13 -14.62
C ALA A 494 3.79 -16.62 -14.97
N VAL A 495 2.69 -17.34 -15.23
CA VAL A 495 2.73 -18.75 -15.65
C VAL A 495 3.48 -18.90 -16.96
N ALA A 496 3.21 -18.04 -17.94
CA ALA A 496 3.90 -18.08 -19.23
C ALA A 496 5.42 -17.87 -19.07
N TRP A 497 5.83 -16.91 -18.24
CA TRP A 497 7.24 -16.65 -17.94
C TRP A 497 7.90 -17.82 -17.23
N LEU A 498 7.31 -18.26 -16.10
CA LEU A 498 7.85 -19.33 -15.26
C LEU A 498 7.81 -20.70 -15.95
N SER A 499 7.07 -20.85 -17.05
CA SER A 499 7.05 -22.07 -17.88
C SER A 499 7.88 -21.95 -19.16
N SER A 500 8.48 -20.78 -19.44
CA SER A 500 9.15 -20.51 -20.73
C SER A 500 10.50 -21.22 -20.89
N LYS A 501 11.10 -21.64 -19.78
CA LYS A 501 12.43 -22.27 -19.76
C LYS A 501 12.58 -23.28 -18.62
N ALA A 502 13.65 -24.08 -18.70
CA ALA A 502 13.92 -25.15 -17.75
C ALA A 502 14.40 -24.61 -16.39
N SER A 503 15.34 -23.66 -16.41
CA SER A 503 15.95 -23.06 -15.22
C SER A 503 16.07 -21.54 -15.35
N PHE A 504 16.13 -20.85 -14.20
CA PHE A 504 16.19 -19.40 -14.06
C PHE A 504 17.38 -18.98 -13.19
N ASP A 505 17.87 -17.77 -13.40
CA ASP A 505 18.81 -17.09 -12.52
C ASP A 505 18.16 -15.83 -11.91
N ARG A 506 18.94 -15.12 -11.10
CA ARG A 506 18.54 -13.85 -10.48
C ARG A 506 18.26 -12.74 -11.50
N GLN A 507 18.96 -12.69 -12.64
CA GLN A 507 18.70 -11.70 -13.68
C GLN A 507 17.33 -11.92 -14.33
N ASP A 508 16.91 -13.18 -14.49
CA ASP A 508 15.55 -13.46 -14.97
C ASP A 508 14.47 -13.02 -13.98
N MET A 509 14.72 -13.16 -12.67
CA MET A 509 13.78 -12.68 -11.65
C MET A 509 13.64 -11.15 -11.74
N HIS A 510 14.76 -10.43 -11.89
CA HIS A 510 14.74 -8.99 -12.12
C HIS A 510 14.04 -8.60 -13.43
N ALA A 511 14.33 -9.30 -14.52
CA ALA A 511 13.68 -9.07 -15.81
C ALA A 511 12.16 -9.30 -15.72
N MET A 512 11.73 -10.32 -14.98
CA MET A 512 10.32 -10.62 -14.74
C MET A 512 9.60 -9.49 -13.97
N GLN A 513 10.25 -8.88 -12.96
CA GLN A 513 9.73 -7.70 -12.25
C GLN A 513 9.61 -6.46 -13.14
N MET A 514 10.31 -6.43 -14.28
CA MET A 514 10.31 -5.32 -15.23
C MET A 514 9.47 -5.58 -16.48
N ASP A 515 8.82 -6.74 -16.59
CA ASP A 515 8.00 -7.14 -17.74
C ASP A 515 6.77 -6.22 -17.91
N ARG A 516 6.69 -5.54 -19.06
CA ARG A 516 5.63 -4.60 -19.45
C ARG A 516 4.63 -5.18 -20.46
N VAL A 517 4.67 -6.49 -20.73
CA VAL A 517 3.76 -7.13 -21.67
C VAL A 517 2.40 -7.33 -20.99
N SER A 518 1.38 -6.61 -21.47
CA SER A 518 0.05 -6.68 -20.89
C SER A 518 -0.77 -7.81 -21.50
N GLU A 519 -1.15 -8.81 -20.70
CA GLU A 519 -2.09 -9.85 -21.14
C GLU A 519 -3.46 -9.27 -21.51
N ARG A 520 -3.83 -8.10 -20.97
CA ARG A 520 -5.00 -7.37 -21.44
C ARG A 520 -4.78 -6.88 -22.87
N ALA A 521 -3.70 -6.16 -23.13
CA ALA A 521 -3.40 -5.67 -24.48
C ALA A 521 -3.40 -6.82 -25.50
N ARG A 522 -2.77 -7.95 -25.18
CA ARG A 522 -2.73 -9.14 -26.04
C ARG A 522 -4.10 -9.72 -26.37
N VAL A 523 -4.99 -9.82 -25.39
CA VAL A 523 -6.34 -10.37 -25.58
C VAL A 523 -7.22 -9.44 -26.41
N TRP A 524 -7.05 -8.12 -26.27
CA TRP A 524 -7.93 -7.13 -26.88
C TRP A 524 -7.42 -6.55 -28.21
N ALA A 525 -6.11 -6.62 -28.48
CA ALA A 525 -5.50 -6.10 -29.70
C ALA A 525 -6.09 -6.67 -31.01
N PRO A 526 -6.44 -7.98 -31.11
CA PRO A 526 -7.08 -8.51 -32.32
C PRO A 526 -8.41 -7.82 -32.65
N TRP A 527 -9.24 -7.57 -31.63
CA TRP A 527 -10.51 -6.86 -31.85
C TRP A 527 -10.27 -5.39 -32.21
N LEU A 528 -9.31 -4.72 -31.57
CA LEU A 528 -8.94 -3.35 -31.96
C LEU A 528 -8.41 -3.28 -33.40
N ALA A 529 -7.70 -4.32 -33.87
CA ALA A 529 -7.26 -4.43 -35.25
C ALA A 529 -8.44 -4.59 -36.25
N GLU A 530 -9.45 -5.38 -35.90
CA GLU A 530 -10.69 -5.50 -36.69
C GLU A 530 -11.43 -4.16 -36.78
N LEU A 531 -11.55 -3.45 -35.65
CA LEU A 531 -12.15 -2.11 -35.60
C LEU A 531 -11.39 -1.13 -36.49
N ALA A 532 -10.05 -1.14 -36.43
CA ALA A 532 -9.20 -0.30 -37.29
C ALA A 532 -9.40 -0.62 -38.78
N ALA A 533 -9.46 -1.91 -39.15
CA ALA A 533 -9.75 -2.31 -40.52
C ALA A 533 -11.14 -1.83 -40.99
N ALA A 534 -12.15 -1.90 -40.12
CA ALA A 534 -13.51 -1.43 -40.40
C ALA A 534 -13.62 0.11 -40.53
N GLU A 535 -12.69 0.86 -39.94
CA GLU A 535 -12.53 2.31 -40.11
C GLU A 535 -11.65 2.68 -41.33
N GLY A 536 -11.10 1.71 -42.04
CA GLY A 536 -10.21 1.94 -43.19
C GLY A 536 -8.72 2.11 -42.82
N GLU A 537 -8.37 1.97 -41.55
CA GLU A 537 -7.00 2.11 -41.01
C GLU A 537 -6.20 0.81 -41.19
N LEU A 538 -5.95 0.41 -42.44
CA LEU A 538 -5.36 -0.91 -42.76
C LEU A 538 -3.92 -1.09 -42.27
N GLU A 539 -3.11 -0.02 -42.23
CA GLU A 539 -1.76 -0.09 -41.68
C GLU A 539 -1.78 -0.29 -40.18
N LEU A 540 -2.65 0.46 -39.48
CA LEU A 540 -2.85 0.32 -38.05
C LEU A 540 -3.39 -1.08 -37.68
N ALA A 541 -4.34 -1.59 -38.45
CA ALA A 541 -4.87 -2.95 -38.27
C ALA A 541 -3.77 -4.02 -38.36
N ARG A 542 -2.85 -3.91 -39.33
CA ARG A 542 -1.70 -4.82 -39.46
C ARG A 542 -0.72 -4.68 -38.28
N ALA A 543 -0.46 -3.44 -37.85
CA ALA A 543 0.41 -3.17 -36.70
C ALA A 543 -0.18 -3.77 -35.41
N LEU A 544 -1.46 -3.54 -35.12
CA LEU A 544 -2.16 -4.10 -33.96
C LEU A 544 -2.24 -5.63 -33.99
N SER A 545 -2.43 -6.22 -35.17
CA SER A 545 -2.47 -7.68 -35.34
C SER A 545 -1.13 -8.37 -35.08
N SER A 546 -0.02 -7.63 -35.20
CA SER A 546 1.34 -8.13 -34.93
C SER A 546 1.93 -7.62 -33.62
N TRP A 547 1.21 -6.75 -32.91
CA TRP A 547 1.64 -6.22 -31.63
C TRP A 547 1.54 -7.30 -30.55
N ASP A 548 2.63 -7.46 -29.81
CA ASP A 548 2.78 -8.43 -28.74
C ASP A 548 2.20 -7.96 -27.39
N GLY A 549 1.64 -6.76 -27.36
CA GLY A 549 1.06 -6.16 -26.16
C GLY A 549 2.09 -5.50 -25.22
N GLU A 550 3.32 -5.27 -25.67
CA GLU A 550 4.30 -4.52 -24.88
C GLU A 550 3.88 -3.06 -24.70
N MET A 551 3.69 -2.65 -23.44
CA MET A 551 3.26 -1.32 -23.03
C MET A 551 4.48 -0.40 -22.80
N ALA A 552 5.39 -0.29 -23.77
CA ALA A 552 6.58 0.55 -23.65
C ALA A 552 6.22 2.06 -23.68
N PRO A 553 6.94 2.92 -22.92
CA PRO A 553 6.65 4.36 -22.87
C PRO A 553 6.81 5.06 -24.24
N ASP A 554 7.68 4.59 -25.12
CA ASP A 554 7.88 5.13 -26.46
C ASP A 554 6.93 4.53 -27.52
N SER A 555 6.08 3.57 -27.14
CA SER A 555 5.18 2.87 -28.07
C SER A 555 3.90 3.67 -28.34
N ARG A 556 3.68 3.99 -29.62
CA ARG A 556 2.42 4.60 -30.11
C ARG A 556 1.24 3.62 -30.08
N LEU A 557 1.48 2.33 -30.28
CA LEU A 557 0.42 1.32 -30.19
C LEU A 557 -0.04 1.14 -28.74
N ALA A 558 0.89 1.20 -27.78
CA ALA A 558 0.56 1.18 -26.37
C ALA A 558 -0.24 2.43 -25.95
N GLY A 559 0.16 3.61 -26.43
CA GLY A 559 -0.59 4.87 -26.21
C GLY A 559 -1.99 4.82 -26.81
N LEU A 560 -2.13 4.37 -28.06
CA LEU A 560 -3.44 4.12 -28.70
C LEU A 560 -4.29 3.18 -27.86
N PHE A 561 -3.75 2.03 -27.44
CA PHE A 561 -4.50 1.03 -26.68
C PHE A 561 -4.96 1.57 -25.33
N ALA A 562 -4.05 2.21 -24.59
CA ALA A 562 -4.35 2.76 -23.26
C ALA A 562 -5.46 3.81 -23.33
N HIS A 563 -5.42 4.68 -24.34
CA HIS A 563 -6.42 5.71 -24.57
C HIS A 563 -7.76 5.13 -25.05
N TRP A 564 -7.71 4.21 -26.03
CA TRP A 564 -8.89 3.51 -26.54
C TRP A 564 -9.63 2.78 -25.42
N TRP A 565 -8.91 2.17 -24.48
CA TRP A 565 -9.50 1.53 -23.31
C TRP A 565 -10.35 2.51 -22.46
N GLN A 566 -9.86 3.73 -22.27
CA GLN A 566 -10.63 4.77 -21.54
C GLN A 566 -11.88 5.16 -22.32
N ARG A 567 -11.73 5.44 -23.62
CA ARG A 567 -12.85 5.85 -24.48
C ARG A 567 -13.90 4.74 -24.63
N LEU A 568 -13.49 3.48 -24.69
CA LEU A 568 -14.41 2.35 -24.77
C LEU A 568 -15.32 2.28 -23.54
N SER A 569 -14.75 2.38 -22.34
CA SER A 569 -15.53 2.40 -21.11
C SER A 569 -16.50 3.58 -21.08
N HIS A 570 -16.06 4.76 -21.53
CA HIS A 570 -16.93 5.93 -21.63
C HIS A 570 -18.12 5.66 -22.54
N ARG A 571 -17.87 5.22 -23.78
CA ARG A 571 -18.90 4.94 -24.79
C ARG A 571 -19.90 3.86 -24.37
N LEU A 572 -19.47 2.90 -23.57
CA LEU A 572 -20.34 1.80 -23.09
C LEU A 572 -21.18 2.19 -21.86
N PHE A 573 -20.70 3.07 -20.99
CA PHE A 573 -21.28 3.23 -19.65
C PHE A 573 -21.68 4.67 -19.26
N GLU A 574 -21.33 5.71 -20.02
CA GLU A 574 -21.67 7.12 -19.70
C GLU A 574 -23.18 7.34 -19.50
N ASN A 575 -24.02 6.63 -20.26
CA ASN A 575 -25.48 6.68 -20.14
C ASN A 575 -26.05 5.37 -19.57
N GLY A 576 -25.20 4.56 -18.94
CA GLY A 576 -25.52 3.25 -18.39
C GLY A 576 -25.96 3.30 -16.92
N PRO A 577 -26.13 2.14 -16.27
CA PRO A 577 -26.56 2.05 -14.87
C PRO A 577 -25.45 2.35 -13.85
N LEU A 578 -24.25 2.73 -14.30
CA LEU A 578 -23.15 3.05 -13.40
C LEU A 578 -23.21 4.53 -13.04
N ASP A 579 -23.15 4.85 -11.75
CA ASP A 579 -23.06 6.25 -11.26
C ASP A 579 -21.81 6.97 -11.80
N ASP A 580 -20.77 6.21 -12.15
CA ASP A 580 -19.58 6.69 -12.83
C ASP A 580 -19.09 5.62 -13.84
N TRP A 581 -19.07 5.99 -15.11
CA TRP A 581 -18.68 5.15 -16.24
C TRP A 581 -17.25 4.61 -16.12
N ARG A 582 -16.36 5.30 -15.39
CA ARG A 582 -14.96 4.94 -15.22
C ARG A 582 -14.82 3.61 -14.49
N HIS A 583 -15.80 3.27 -13.65
CA HIS A 583 -15.86 1.97 -12.99
C HIS A 583 -16.03 0.80 -13.98
N GLY A 584 -16.62 1.07 -15.15
CA GLY A 584 -16.78 0.11 -16.25
C GLY A 584 -15.48 -0.52 -16.71
N ARG A 585 -14.35 0.20 -16.62
CA ARG A 585 -13.01 -0.27 -17.03
C ARG A 585 -12.61 -1.58 -16.35
N THR A 586 -13.03 -1.75 -15.10
CA THR A 586 -12.71 -2.95 -14.30
C THR A 586 -13.61 -4.14 -14.63
N LEU A 587 -14.76 -3.86 -15.24
CA LEU A 587 -15.77 -4.84 -15.64
C LEU A 587 -15.56 -5.31 -17.08
N LEU A 588 -14.86 -4.52 -17.91
CA LEU A 588 -14.56 -4.87 -19.30
C LEU A 588 -13.82 -6.22 -19.42
N ASP A 589 -12.85 -6.48 -18.55
CA ASP A 589 -12.10 -7.74 -18.56
C ASP A 589 -13.02 -8.96 -18.30
N ASP A 590 -14.02 -8.81 -17.43
CA ASP A 590 -15.01 -9.85 -17.13
C ASP A 590 -16.05 -9.99 -18.25
N TRP A 591 -16.43 -8.88 -18.89
CA TRP A 591 -17.41 -8.83 -19.98
C TRP A 591 -17.03 -9.70 -21.19
N LEU A 592 -15.75 -9.86 -21.50
CA LEU A 592 -15.31 -10.76 -22.57
C LEU A 592 -15.53 -12.24 -22.25
N GLN A 593 -15.49 -12.62 -20.97
CA GLN A 593 -15.51 -14.02 -20.54
C GLN A 593 -16.92 -14.45 -20.13
N HIS A 594 -17.68 -13.55 -19.49
CA HIS A 594 -19.05 -13.79 -19.04
C HIS A 594 -19.84 -12.50 -19.23
N PRO A 595 -20.41 -12.21 -20.41
CA PRO A 595 -21.34 -11.10 -20.55
C PRO A 595 -22.52 -11.38 -19.62
N PRO A 596 -22.69 -10.65 -18.51
CA PRO A 596 -23.72 -11.02 -17.55
C PRO A 596 -25.08 -10.67 -18.16
N GLU A 597 -26.03 -11.61 -18.11
CA GLU A 597 -27.43 -11.41 -18.54
C GLU A 597 -28.09 -10.20 -17.85
N GLN A 598 -27.52 -9.75 -16.72
CA GLN A 598 -27.97 -8.65 -15.89
C GLN A 598 -27.32 -7.30 -16.19
N PHE A 599 -26.23 -7.23 -16.97
CA PHE A 599 -25.75 -5.94 -17.48
C PHE A 599 -26.60 -5.57 -18.69
N ALA A 600 -27.75 -4.95 -18.43
CA ALA A 600 -28.42 -4.18 -19.46
C ALA A 600 -27.49 -3.02 -19.86
N LEU A 601 -26.68 -3.24 -20.91
CA LEU A 601 -25.92 -2.20 -21.58
C LEU A 601 -26.93 -1.26 -22.26
N HIS A 602 -27.45 -0.29 -21.52
CA HIS A 602 -28.25 0.77 -22.11
C HIS A 602 -27.32 1.76 -22.80
N GLY A 603 -27.36 1.83 -24.14
CA GLY A 603 -26.68 2.87 -24.91
C GLY A 603 -26.36 2.49 -26.35
N LEU A 604 -25.38 1.59 -26.56
CA LEU A 604 -24.85 1.22 -27.88
C LEU A 604 -24.43 -0.25 -27.90
N ASP A 605 -24.49 -0.89 -29.08
CA ASP A 605 -23.88 -2.21 -29.25
C ASP A 605 -22.34 -2.13 -29.20
N ARG A 606 -21.71 -3.24 -28.82
CA ARG A 606 -20.25 -3.36 -28.63
C ARG A 606 -19.45 -2.86 -29.83
N GLU A 607 -19.86 -3.20 -31.04
CA GLU A 607 -19.10 -2.88 -32.24
C GLU A 607 -19.16 -1.38 -32.50
N THR A 608 -20.34 -0.78 -32.43
CA THR A 608 -20.52 0.68 -32.55
C THR A 608 -19.72 1.44 -31.49
N ALA A 609 -19.80 1.03 -30.21
CA ALA A 609 -19.05 1.66 -29.14
C ALA A 609 -17.53 1.57 -29.34
N GLY A 610 -17.04 0.39 -29.75
CA GLY A 610 -15.61 0.16 -30.05
C GLY A 610 -15.10 1.02 -31.21
N ARG A 611 -15.87 1.12 -32.29
CA ARG A 611 -15.53 1.96 -33.45
C ARG A 611 -15.51 3.45 -33.10
N GLN A 612 -16.50 3.93 -32.35
CA GLN A 612 -16.54 5.32 -31.88
C GLN A 612 -15.37 5.63 -30.93
N ALA A 613 -15.07 4.73 -30.00
CA ALA A 613 -13.91 4.89 -29.12
C ALA A 613 -12.59 4.96 -29.91
N LEU A 614 -12.43 4.18 -30.98
CA LEU A 614 -11.27 4.27 -31.86
C LEU A 614 -11.22 5.62 -32.59
N ARG A 615 -12.33 6.08 -33.16
CA ARG A 615 -12.41 7.40 -33.82
C ARG A 615 -12.03 8.53 -32.88
N ASP A 616 -12.51 8.50 -31.63
CA ASP A 616 -12.16 9.51 -30.63
C ASP A 616 -10.63 9.62 -30.45
N VAL A 617 -9.92 8.48 -30.43
CA VAL A 617 -8.46 8.46 -30.30
C VAL A 617 -7.77 8.91 -31.59
N LEU A 618 -8.29 8.54 -32.75
CA LEU A 618 -7.73 8.96 -34.04
C LEU A 618 -7.88 10.48 -34.25
N ASP A 619 -9.03 11.04 -33.89
CA ASP A 619 -9.33 12.47 -33.99
C ASP A 619 -8.45 13.29 -33.03
N PHE A 620 -8.20 12.77 -31.82
CA PHE A 620 -7.30 13.41 -30.85
C PHE A 620 -5.82 13.27 -31.25
N GLY A 621 -5.46 12.16 -31.90
CA GLY A 621 -4.12 11.87 -32.39
C GLY A 621 -3.38 10.85 -31.50
N ILE A 622 -2.77 9.86 -32.14
CA ILE A 622 -2.02 8.80 -31.46
C ILE A 622 -0.65 9.33 -30.99
N ARG A 623 -0.49 9.39 -29.67
CA ARG A 623 0.77 9.72 -28.96
C ARG A 623 1.44 8.47 -28.38
N PRO A 624 2.78 8.44 -28.22
CA PRO A 624 3.47 7.45 -27.39
C PRO A 624 2.90 7.37 -25.99
N LEU A 625 2.93 6.19 -25.36
CA LEU A 625 2.35 5.99 -24.04
C LEU A 625 2.93 6.93 -22.97
N GLY A 626 4.23 7.12 -22.92
CA GLY A 626 4.90 7.97 -21.92
C GLY A 626 4.67 9.47 -22.10
N GLU A 627 4.15 9.91 -23.25
CA GLU A 627 3.68 11.29 -23.43
C GLU A 627 2.30 11.53 -22.79
N ILE A 628 1.51 10.46 -22.63
CA ILE A 628 0.18 10.53 -22.02
C ILE A 628 0.16 9.94 -20.62
N GLN A 629 1.09 9.05 -20.28
CA GLN A 629 1.16 8.35 -19.01
C GLN A 629 2.40 8.79 -18.23
N THR A 630 2.18 9.53 -17.14
CA THR A 630 3.27 10.09 -16.35
C THR A 630 3.15 9.78 -14.87
N LEU A 631 4.29 9.62 -14.21
CA LEU A 631 4.42 9.48 -12.77
C LEU A 631 4.90 10.79 -12.17
N THR A 632 4.13 11.34 -11.23
CA THR A 632 4.58 12.45 -10.40
C THR A 632 4.59 12.00 -8.94
N LEU A 633 5.75 12.05 -8.29
CA LEU A 633 5.88 11.79 -6.87
C LEU A 633 5.83 13.12 -6.13
N ARG A 634 4.87 13.28 -5.21
CA ARG A 634 4.62 14.56 -4.52
C ARG A 634 4.84 14.43 -3.02
N HIS A 635 5.54 15.39 -2.42
CA HIS A 635 5.67 15.54 -0.98
C HIS A 635 4.50 16.38 -0.41
N PRO A 636 4.04 16.22 0.85
CA PRO A 636 2.94 17.00 1.45
C PRO A 636 3.32 18.44 1.68
N LEU A 637 4.63 18.72 1.62
CA LEU A 637 5.17 20.05 1.82
C LEU A 637 5.27 20.80 0.50
N ALA A 638 5.00 20.15 -0.64
CA ALA A 638 4.98 20.78 -1.96
C ALA A 638 3.70 21.62 -2.16
N VAL A 639 3.31 22.38 -1.14
CA VAL A 639 2.04 23.12 -1.04
C VAL A 639 2.03 24.38 -1.90
N SER A 640 3.20 24.81 -2.37
CA SER A 640 3.32 25.90 -3.33
C SER A 640 4.54 25.66 -4.22
N ALA A 641 4.46 26.10 -5.47
CA ALA A 641 5.57 25.98 -6.42
C ALA A 641 6.90 26.59 -5.89
N PRO A 642 6.90 27.74 -5.17
CA PRO A 642 8.13 28.25 -4.56
C PRO A 642 8.71 27.35 -3.47
N LEU A 643 7.86 26.72 -2.64
CA LEU A 643 8.33 25.83 -1.57
C LEU A 643 8.84 24.50 -2.14
N ASP A 644 8.13 23.95 -3.12
CA ASP A 644 8.56 22.76 -3.87
C ASP A 644 9.91 23.00 -4.54
N ALA A 645 10.06 24.11 -5.28
CA ALA A 645 11.33 24.49 -5.90
C ALA A 645 12.44 24.80 -4.89
N TRP A 646 12.09 25.34 -3.72
CA TRP A 646 13.08 25.67 -2.68
C TRP A 646 13.65 24.44 -2.01
N LEU A 647 12.82 23.44 -1.70
CA LEU A 647 13.23 22.23 -0.97
C LEU A 647 13.45 21.02 -1.88
N ASP A 648 13.13 21.13 -3.17
CA ASP A 648 13.20 20.06 -4.16
C ASP A 648 12.36 18.85 -3.74
N LEU A 649 11.07 19.06 -3.52
CA LEU A 649 10.20 18.13 -2.80
C LEU A 649 9.56 17.07 -3.71
N SER A 650 9.17 17.46 -4.92
CA SER A 650 8.48 16.58 -5.87
C SER A 650 9.42 16.03 -6.94
N ARG A 651 9.03 14.92 -7.58
CA ARG A 651 9.71 14.35 -8.75
C ARG A 651 8.72 14.15 -9.89
N GLY A 652 9.17 14.42 -11.10
CA GLY A 652 8.37 14.30 -12.32
C GLY A 652 7.70 15.59 -12.78
N PRO A 653 6.76 15.49 -13.75
CA PRO A 653 6.22 14.26 -14.33
C PRO A 653 7.29 13.44 -15.10
N LEU A 654 7.38 12.15 -14.81
CA LEU A 654 8.28 11.19 -15.45
C LEU A 654 7.48 10.31 -16.43
N PRO A 655 7.92 10.14 -17.69
CA PRO A 655 7.24 9.25 -18.62
C PRO A 655 7.37 7.80 -18.15
N VAL A 656 6.25 7.10 -17.99
CA VAL A 656 6.23 5.70 -17.54
C VAL A 656 5.40 4.81 -18.44
N GLY A 657 5.91 3.61 -18.71
CA GLY A 657 5.19 2.58 -19.45
C GLY A 657 4.38 1.67 -18.53
N SER A 658 4.02 0.52 -19.08
CA SER A 658 3.18 -0.51 -18.50
C SER A 658 1.69 -0.16 -18.43
N GLY A 659 0.90 -1.13 -18.00
CA GLY A 659 -0.53 -1.02 -17.81
C GLY A 659 -1.08 -2.30 -17.16
N PRO A 660 -2.37 -2.32 -16.78
CA PRO A 660 -2.90 -3.49 -16.09
C PRO A 660 -2.84 -4.74 -16.97
N GLY A 661 -2.52 -5.87 -16.34
CA GLY A 661 -2.27 -7.16 -17.01
C GLY A 661 -0.79 -7.46 -17.28
N ALA A 662 0.11 -6.48 -17.13
CA ALA A 662 1.57 -6.71 -17.13
C ALA A 662 2.08 -7.00 -15.71
N LEU A 663 3.24 -7.66 -15.57
CA LEU A 663 3.81 -7.98 -14.25
C LEU A 663 4.33 -6.72 -13.55
N ASN A 664 5.06 -5.86 -14.26
CA ASN A 664 5.49 -4.54 -13.79
C ASN A 664 4.34 -3.53 -13.90
N VAL A 665 3.21 -3.77 -13.23
CA VAL A 665 1.97 -3.04 -13.51
C VAL A 665 2.07 -1.56 -13.14
N THR A 666 1.49 -0.72 -14.00
CA THR A 666 1.13 0.67 -13.69
C THR A 666 -0.40 0.78 -13.74
N TYR A 667 -1.01 1.20 -12.62
CA TYR A 667 -2.39 1.65 -12.55
C TYR A 667 -2.42 3.17 -12.61
N HIS A 668 -3.46 3.71 -13.22
CA HIS A 668 -3.54 5.14 -13.51
C HIS A 668 -4.95 5.70 -13.33
N ALA A 669 -5.01 6.97 -12.95
CA ALA A 669 -6.20 7.80 -13.10
C ALA A 669 -6.24 8.37 -14.53
N PHE A 670 -7.42 8.65 -15.06
CA PHE A 670 -7.57 9.22 -16.40
C PHE A 670 -8.14 10.63 -16.28
N ASP A 671 -7.42 11.61 -16.82
CA ASP A 671 -7.88 12.98 -16.99
C ASP A 671 -8.52 13.10 -18.37
N GLU A 672 -9.81 13.45 -18.38
CA GLU A 672 -10.56 13.60 -19.63
C GLU A 672 -10.30 14.93 -20.34
N ILE A 673 -9.92 15.98 -19.64
CA ILE A 673 -9.67 17.28 -20.25
C ILE A 673 -8.40 17.20 -21.09
N ASP A 674 -7.32 16.69 -20.50
CA ASP A 674 -6.00 16.63 -21.13
C ASP A 674 -5.75 15.30 -21.88
N GLN A 675 -6.67 14.33 -21.72
CA GLN A 675 -6.56 12.96 -22.24
C GLN A 675 -5.22 12.31 -21.81
N THR A 676 -4.88 12.47 -20.53
CA THR A 676 -3.66 11.96 -19.89
C THR A 676 -4.00 10.91 -18.84
N LEU A 677 -2.99 10.13 -18.47
CA LEU A 677 -3.03 9.03 -17.54
C LEU A 677 -2.03 9.34 -16.42
N ASP A 678 -2.53 9.65 -15.24
CA ASP A 678 -1.67 9.86 -14.07
C ASP A 678 -1.39 8.50 -13.44
N ALA A 679 -0.13 8.07 -13.46
CA ALA A 679 0.28 6.86 -12.76
C ALA A 679 0.06 7.02 -11.25
N ARG A 680 -0.60 6.03 -10.63
CA ARG A 680 -0.97 6.00 -9.21
C ARG A 680 -0.44 4.77 -8.49
N GLY A 681 -0.71 3.59 -9.04
CA GLY A 681 -0.34 2.32 -8.41
C GLY A 681 0.75 1.61 -9.20
N GLY A 682 1.72 1.04 -8.52
CA GLY A 682 2.82 0.29 -9.12
C GLY A 682 3.74 -0.28 -8.06
N ALA A 683 4.84 -0.92 -8.46
CA ALA A 683 5.72 -1.58 -7.51
C ALA A 683 6.22 -0.54 -6.50
N SER A 684 6.14 -0.85 -5.22
CA SER A 684 6.49 0.06 -4.12
C SER A 684 7.86 -0.26 -3.51
N MET A 685 8.34 -1.49 -3.72
CA MET A 685 9.71 -1.94 -3.56
C MET A 685 9.91 -3.16 -4.46
N ARG A 686 11.17 -3.60 -4.63
CA ARG A 686 11.50 -4.87 -5.30
C ARG A 686 12.63 -5.56 -4.56
N PHE A 687 12.52 -6.86 -4.34
CA PHE A 687 13.66 -7.66 -3.91
C PHE A 687 13.82 -8.93 -4.75
N VAL A 688 15.05 -9.43 -4.81
CA VAL A 688 15.37 -10.79 -5.28
C VAL A 688 16.37 -11.45 -4.33
N MET A 689 16.08 -12.69 -3.96
CA MET A 689 16.91 -13.57 -3.15
C MET A 689 17.31 -14.80 -3.97
N ASP A 690 18.60 -15.14 -3.93
CA ASP A 690 19.16 -16.39 -4.43
C ASP A 690 19.91 -17.05 -3.27
N TRP A 691 19.41 -18.21 -2.82
CA TRP A 691 19.97 -18.90 -1.65
C TRP A 691 21.39 -19.44 -1.86
N ALA A 692 21.91 -19.44 -3.09
CA ALA A 692 23.31 -19.77 -3.34
C ALA A 692 24.26 -18.70 -2.79
N GLU A 693 23.85 -17.42 -2.82
CA GLU A 693 24.64 -16.28 -2.34
C GLU A 693 23.77 -15.27 -1.55
N PRO A 694 23.48 -15.53 -0.26
CA PRO A 694 22.65 -14.64 0.56
C PRO A 694 23.15 -13.19 0.70
N ASP A 695 24.46 -12.96 0.59
CA ASP A 695 25.06 -11.61 0.65
C ASP A 695 24.84 -10.78 -0.62
N ASP A 696 24.27 -11.43 -1.63
CA ASP A 696 23.98 -10.90 -2.95
C ASP A 696 22.47 -10.62 -3.13
N PHE A 697 21.71 -10.67 -2.02
CA PHE A 697 20.32 -10.23 -1.89
C PHE A 697 20.17 -8.79 -2.38
N THR A 698 19.14 -8.54 -3.18
CA THR A 698 18.87 -7.21 -3.76
C THR A 698 17.59 -6.64 -3.21
N LEU A 699 17.56 -5.33 -2.94
CA LEU A 699 16.39 -4.61 -2.47
C LEU A 699 16.44 -3.16 -2.96
N ASN A 700 15.37 -2.73 -3.65
CA ASN A 700 15.20 -1.35 -4.13
C ASN A 700 13.89 -0.77 -3.60
N LEU A 701 13.94 0.49 -3.16
CA LEU A 701 12.78 1.32 -2.86
C LEU A 701 12.44 2.21 -4.06
N THR A 702 11.21 2.71 -4.14
CA THR A 702 10.77 3.60 -5.24
C THR A 702 11.52 4.92 -5.30
N LEU A 703 11.91 5.46 -4.14
CA LEU A 703 12.62 6.74 -4.01
C LEU A 703 13.95 6.53 -3.28
N GLY A 704 13.94 6.62 -1.96
CA GLY A 704 15.11 6.51 -1.11
C GLY A 704 14.71 6.17 0.31
N GLN A 705 15.72 6.02 1.16
CA GLN A 705 15.54 5.61 2.55
C GLN A 705 14.87 6.68 3.42
N SER A 706 15.08 7.96 3.11
CA SER A 706 14.76 9.09 3.98
C SER A 706 13.46 9.79 3.61
N GLY A 707 12.66 10.15 4.62
CA GLY A 707 11.53 11.08 4.47
C GLY A 707 11.91 12.55 4.59
N HIS A 708 13.18 12.85 4.88
CA HIS A 708 13.70 14.21 5.00
C HIS A 708 14.16 14.73 3.63
N PRO A 709 13.58 15.83 3.09
CA PRO A 709 13.89 16.33 1.74
C PRO A 709 15.34 16.78 1.52
N LEU A 710 16.04 17.17 2.59
CA LEU A 710 17.45 17.57 2.52
C LEU A 710 18.43 16.40 2.70
N SER A 711 17.92 15.18 2.90
CA SER A 711 18.78 14.01 3.03
C SER A 711 19.31 13.60 1.65
N PRO A 712 20.58 13.18 1.54
CA PRO A 712 21.10 12.60 0.30
C PRO A 712 20.39 11.30 -0.09
N HIS A 713 19.65 10.68 0.82
CA HIS A 713 18.91 9.42 0.60
C HIS A 713 17.40 9.64 0.44
N PHE A 714 16.97 10.84 0.03
CA PHE A 714 15.56 11.15 -0.21
C PHE A 714 15.02 10.45 -1.48
N ASP A 715 15.78 10.49 -2.58
CA ASP A 715 15.38 10.01 -3.90
C ASP A 715 16.49 9.27 -4.66
N ASP A 716 17.57 8.90 -3.97
CA ASP A 716 18.80 8.40 -4.59
C ASP A 716 18.66 7.02 -5.26
N GLN A 717 17.58 6.29 -5.02
CA GLN A 717 17.25 5.02 -5.68
C GLN A 717 16.25 5.19 -6.84
N LEU A 718 15.65 6.36 -7.06
CA LEU A 718 14.58 6.56 -8.04
C LEU A 718 14.97 6.16 -9.47
N GLU A 719 16.13 6.60 -9.92
CA GLU A 719 16.63 6.29 -11.27
C GLU A 719 16.87 4.78 -11.43
N ASP A 720 17.56 4.17 -10.47
CA ASP A 720 17.80 2.72 -10.45
C ASP A 720 16.47 1.95 -10.41
N PHE A 721 15.49 2.43 -9.65
CA PHE A 721 14.18 1.80 -9.52
C PHE A 721 13.37 1.84 -10.83
N LEU A 722 13.41 2.96 -11.55
CA LEU A 722 12.72 3.12 -12.84
C LEU A 722 13.37 2.29 -13.95
N ASP A 723 14.70 2.18 -13.92
CA ASP A 723 15.48 1.39 -14.88
C ASP A 723 15.52 -0.11 -14.53
N GLY A 724 15.09 -0.50 -13.32
CA GLY A 724 15.18 -1.87 -12.84
C GLY A 724 16.61 -2.31 -12.48
N ARG A 725 17.49 -1.37 -12.13
CA ARG A 725 18.85 -1.64 -11.67
C ARG A 725 18.84 -2.10 -10.20
N PRO A 726 19.28 -3.33 -9.90
CA PRO A 726 19.22 -3.84 -8.53
C PRO A 726 20.27 -3.21 -7.61
N TRP A 727 19.90 -2.99 -6.35
CA TRP A 727 20.84 -2.61 -5.29
C TRP A 727 21.07 -3.79 -4.33
N VAL A 728 22.34 -4.14 -4.08
CA VAL A 728 22.69 -5.28 -3.22
C VAL A 728 22.75 -4.85 -1.75
N VAL A 729 22.07 -5.62 -0.91
CA VAL A 729 21.82 -5.40 0.52
C VAL A 729 22.32 -6.66 1.24
N PRO A 730 23.62 -6.73 1.61
CA PRO A 730 24.21 -7.94 2.17
C PRO A 730 23.66 -8.25 3.57
N PHE A 731 23.83 -9.52 3.99
CA PHE A 731 23.32 -10.05 5.25
C PHE A 731 24.43 -10.29 6.28
N SER A 732 25.50 -10.99 5.88
CA SER A 732 26.61 -11.31 6.77
C SER A 732 27.34 -10.05 7.22
N ARG A 733 27.78 -10.05 8.47
CA ARG A 733 28.48 -8.90 9.05
C ARG A 733 29.72 -8.49 8.25
N GLU A 734 30.48 -9.46 7.75
CA GLU A 734 31.67 -9.18 6.93
C GLU A 734 31.32 -8.46 5.63
N ALA A 735 30.29 -8.93 4.91
CA ALA A 735 29.83 -8.31 3.68
C ALA A 735 29.20 -6.92 3.93
N VAL A 736 28.49 -6.76 5.04
CA VAL A 736 27.97 -5.46 5.50
C VAL A 736 29.12 -4.49 5.77
N GLU A 737 30.11 -4.87 6.57
CA GLU A 737 31.26 -4.02 6.90
C GLU A 737 32.05 -3.63 5.65
N ALA A 738 32.15 -4.52 4.65
CA ALA A 738 32.82 -4.23 3.39
C ALA A 738 32.10 -3.18 2.53
N ARG A 739 30.78 -3.01 2.70
CA ARG A 739 29.95 -2.04 1.97
C ARG A 739 29.55 -0.81 2.79
N ALA A 740 29.78 -0.84 4.11
CA ALA A 740 29.43 0.26 4.99
C ALA A 740 30.24 1.51 4.65
N VAL A 741 29.54 2.63 4.49
CA VAL A 741 30.16 3.95 4.24
C VAL A 741 30.16 4.81 5.50
N SER A 742 29.32 4.48 6.48
CA SER A 742 29.21 5.17 7.75
C SER A 742 28.85 4.23 8.90
N ARG A 743 29.11 4.72 10.13
CA ARG A 743 28.93 3.98 11.38
C ARG A 743 28.47 4.95 12.47
N LEU A 744 27.33 4.65 13.09
CA LEU A 744 26.82 5.30 14.29
C LEU A 744 26.81 4.31 15.45
N VAL A 745 27.13 4.76 16.66
CA VAL A 745 26.97 3.99 17.89
C VAL A 745 26.00 4.71 18.81
N LEU A 746 24.92 4.04 19.19
CA LEU A 746 23.95 4.51 20.18
C LEU A 746 24.36 3.99 21.56
N ARG A 747 24.33 4.83 22.59
CA ARG A 747 24.81 4.49 23.95
C ARG A 747 23.82 4.83 25.05
#